data_AF-K2IQ64-F1
#
_entry.id   AF-K2IQ64-F1
#
_cell.length_a   1.000
_cell.length_b   1.000
_cell.length_c   1.000
_cell.angle_alpha   90.00
_cell.angle_beta   90.00
_cell.angle_gamma   90.00
#
_symmetry.space_group_name_H-M   'P 1'
#
loop_
_entity.id
_entity.type
_entity.pdbx_description
1 polymer ?
#
loop_
_entity_poly.entity_id
_entity_poly.type
_entity_poly.pdbx_seq_one_letter_code
_entity_poly.pdbx_strand_id
1 'polypeptide(L)'
;MIPVLRPLPEEAPEEGWRDTRRQLAQLLPEIPPIGLGTALRGDLGVLYRQVAARNLRALPDPGDPLPAFPEPGDPRFWPGLLGQLLYDWPHRCLPDIEALEDCPPPLLEAVVHTLLETGLPLDTDDAETARREAWYASLIGWIEATVSADPAGYRARLLLRAFQSGCNFLAHFRGRTDRETLARRGRLIAHLAGASGPCRPPRRSGRIRLGFLILNAGNRTETRVLLPFLTGLNRARIEGFLILIHGIRTDAARANAACAERIIDLSGVPEAERADYIRGFDLDILVFANNLLGRAGEYPRLACQRLARRQVATIASPASTGLPGIDRFLTSADAESGDISGRYSEKPLLMEGLPVCFAEPPLPAHRPPESHLIDLQVAELRRAVPGPATLLLATAHAAKLNPALRDCWLSILERAPETVLLLLPGNPGWTVPVESRAVLRWMREAATARGLDARRIAVAGPFQDRAALVHLARRADIFLDSFPYAGCASLIDPLRAGTPVVALEGAAQKERQGAALLRSIALDALVAGDPIAYADIAVALAGDASAREHWRSRILSRIEAAPFLDPADFGRRAAACWEILFREIMEQEAQADPLAAETLRGDMRSQGFGRGWHAPEAGGWRWSIGGEAAQLSLPVPFAGPAMLELALRHLPDGARGGLRVEVGGRPVPHRLLPAPDPAEAALLRATIPEALLVGGTAEIALQAPPQHAKGDPRPLGVALARFALQPAAGTIRIDAAKPLLATGWEIADGLFRLTPGRTGTLFPRTPLAGWHLLVLEGLQAQAPPRLTAGGQEIAVRDGIAYLPPCDRLALTAAFGLTLKAFTLSPVAL
;
A
#
# COMPACT_ATOMS: atom_id res chain seq x y z
N MET A 1 43.05 -19.49 -1.48
CA MET A 1 42.71 -18.08 -1.79
C MET A 1 41.74 -18.10 -2.95
N ILE A 2 40.58 -17.45 -2.84
CA ILE A 2 39.65 -17.30 -3.96
C ILE A 2 40.24 -16.19 -4.87
N PRO A 3 40.36 -16.38 -6.20
CA PRO A 3 40.81 -15.33 -7.10
C PRO A 3 40.00 -14.05 -6.91
N VAL A 4 40.67 -12.90 -6.84
CA VAL A 4 40.04 -11.60 -6.57
C VAL A 4 39.35 -11.12 -7.85
N LEU A 5 38.21 -11.73 -8.19
CA LEU A 5 37.27 -11.14 -9.13
C LEU A 5 36.55 -10.00 -8.42
N ARG A 6 36.75 -8.77 -8.89
CA ARG A 6 36.12 -7.58 -8.31
C ARG A 6 34.84 -7.22 -9.07
N PRO A 7 33.84 -6.61 -8.41
CA PRO A 7 32.71 -5.97 -9.07
C PRO A 7 33.17 -5.09 -10.23
N LEU A 8 32.53 -5.24 -11.38
CA LEU A 8 32.77 -4.38 -12.53
C LEU A 8 31.95 -3.08 -12.41
N PRO A 9 32.43 -1.95 -12.96
CA PRO A 9 31.63 -0.73 -13.08
C PRO A 9 30.41 -0.98 -13.97
N GLU A 10 29.31 -0.26 -13.74
CA GLU A 10 28.06 -0.48 -14.49
C GLU A 10 28.22 -0.24 -16.00
N GLU A 11 29.15 0.64 -16.39
CA GLU A 11 29.48 1.01 -17.77
C GLU A 11 30.45 0.05 -18.45
N ALA A 12 30.84 -1.06 -17.80
CA ALA A 12 31.73 -2.05 -18.42
C ALA A 12 31.15 -2.57 -19.74
N PRO A 13 31.98 -2.77 -20.77
CA PRO A 13 31.54 -3.26 -22.07
C PRO A 13 30.97 -4.68 -21.96
N GLU A 14 30.07 -5.06 -22.88
CA GLU A 14 29.42 -6.37 -22.88
C GLU A 14 30.43 -7.53 -22.90
N GLU A 15 31.53 -7.39 -23.64
CA GLU A 15 32.63 -8.36 -23.67
C GLU A 15 33.21 -8.61 -22.28
N GLY A 16 33.42 -7.56 -21.49
CA GLY A 16 33.87 -7.68 -20.10
C GLY A 16 32.88 -8.44 -19.20
N TRP A 17 31.57 -8.24 -19.42
CA TRP A 17 30.54 -9.01 -18.71
C TRP A 17 30.51 -10.49 -19.13
N ARG A 18 30.69 -10.79 -20.41
CA ARG A 18 30.80 -12.16 -20.94
C ARG A 18 32.03 -12.88 -20.40
N ASP A 19 33.18 -12.21 -20.37
CA ASP A 19 34.42 -12.73 -19.80
C ASP A 19 34.27 -13.05 -18.32
N THR A 20 33.67 -12.12 -17.57
CA THR A 20 33.39 -12.32 -16.15
C THR A 20 32.43 -13.49 -15.93
N ARG A 21 31.39 -13.62 -16.75
CA ARG A 21 30.49 -14.78 -16.70
C ARG A 21 31.24 -16.10 -16.90
N ARG A 22 32.12 -16.17 -17.90
CA ARG A 22 32.97 -17.36 -18.17
C ARG A 22 33.86 -17.70 -16.97
N GLN A 23 34.53 -16.69 -16.42
CA GLN A 23 35.41 -16.86 -15.26
C GLN A 23 34.63 -17.33 -14.02
N LEU A 24 33.44 -16.77 -13.76
CA LEU A 24 32.57 -17.23 -12.68
C LEU A 24 32.16 -18.70 -12.87
N ALA A 25 31.70 -19.06 -14.06
CA ALA A 25 31.24 -20.43 -14.33
C ALA A 25 32.36 -21.47 -14.22
N GLN A 26 33.61 -21.10 -14.50
CA GLN A 26 34.79 -21.94 -14.29
C GLN A 26 35.24 -21.97 -12.82
N LEU A 27 35.14 -20.83 -12.13
CA LEU A 27 35.63 -20.70 -10.76
C LEU A 27 34.72 -21.37 -9.74
N LEU A 28 33.40 -21.23 -9.88
CA LEU A 28 32.44 -21.68 -8.87
C LEU A 28 32.59 -23.18 -8.53
N PRO A 29 32.65 -24.12 -9.50
CA PRO A 29 32.88 -25.55 -9.25
C PRO A 29 34.09 -25.88 -8.36
N GLU A 30 35.13 -25.05 -8.40
CA GLU A 30 36.40 -25.27 -7.70
C GLU A 30 36.38 -24.80 -6.23
N ILE A 31 35.31 -24.14 -5.78
CA ILE A 31 35.18 -23.65 -4.41
C ILE A 31 34.28 -24.60 -3.60
N PRO A 32 34.79 -25.22 -2.52
CA PRO A 32 33.99 -26.09 -1.67
C PRO A 32 32.75 -25.38 -1.10
N PRO A 33 31.60 -26.08 -0.90
CA PRO A 33 30.32 -25.46 -0.52
C PRO A 33 30.37 -24.50 0.68
N ILE A 34 31.10 -24.84 1.74
CA ILE A 34 31.25 -23.99 2.94
C ILE A 34 31.98 -22.67 2.59
N GLY A 35 33.06 -22.78 1.83
CA GLY A 35 33.84 -21.62 1.39
C GLY A 35 33.03 -20.73 0.43
N LEU A 36 32.30 -21.36 -0.49
CA LEU A 36 31.49 -20.64 -1.47
C LEU A 36 30.30 -19.93 -0.81
N GLY A 37 29.58 -20.58 0.13
CA GLY A 37 28.49 -19.95 0.86
C GLY A 37 28.92 -18.70 1.63
N THR A 38 30.17 -18.69 2.13
CA THR A 38 30.76 -17.49 2.76
C THR A 38 31.13 -16.44 1.71
N ALA A 39 31.76 -16.84 0.60
CA ALA A 39 32.18 -15.93 -0.47
C ALA A 39 31.00 -15.22 -1.14
N LEU A 40 29.86 -15.90 -1.33
CA LEU A 40 28.64 -15.33 -1.90
C LEU A 40 27.98 -14.26 -1.01
N ARG A 41 28.41 -14.11 0.25
CA ARG A 41 27.97 -12.99 1.12
C ARG A 41 28.82 -11.73 0.96
N GLY A 42 29.98 -11.82 0.31
CA GLY A 42 30.88 -10.70 0.04
C GLY A 42 30.87 -10.28 -1.44
N ASP A 43 32.02 -9.79 -1.91
CA ASP A 43 32.20 -9.23 -3.26
C ASP A 43 31.89 -10.23 -4.38
N LEU A 44 32.19 -11.52 -4.19
CA LEU A 44 31.88 -12.56 -5.19
C LEU A 44 30.38 -12.67 -5.43
N GLY A 45 29.56 -12.59 -4.38
CA GLY A 45 28.11 -12.60 -4.49
C GLY A 45 27.55 -11.33 -5.14
N VAL A 46 28.17 -10.17 -4.88
CA VAL A 46 27.83 -8.92 -5.57
C VAL A 46 28.09 -9.06 -7.07
N LEU A 47 29.29 -9.54 -7.44
CA LEU A 47 29.66 -9.76 -8.83
C LEU A 47 28.74 -10.77 -9.52
N TYR A 48 28.43 -11.89 -8.86
CA TYR A 48 27.50 -12.90 -9.37
C TYR A 48 26.14 -12.27 -9.71
N ARG A 49 25.57 -11.50 -8.77
CA ARG A 49 24.28 -10.80 -9.01
C ARG A 49 24.37 -9.76 -10.11
N GLN A 50 25.47 -9.02 -10.23
CA GLN A 50 25.68 -8.07 -11.33
C GLN A 50 25.68 -8.79 -12.69
N VAL A 51 26.41 -9.91 -12.80
CA VAL A 51 26.44 -10.72 -14.04
C VAL A 51 25.06 -11.32 -14.34
N ALA A 52 24.41 -11.92 -13.34
CA ALA A 52 23.06 -12.48 -13.49
C ALA A 52 22.04 -11.41 -13.94
N ALA A 53 22.13 -10.18 -13.40
CA ALA A 53 21.27 -9.06 -13.78
C ALA A 53 21.44 -8.61 -15.23
N ARG A 54 22.57 -8.91 -15.90
CA ARG A 54 22.75 -8.68 -17.34
C ARG A 54 21.94 -9.66 -18.20
N ASN A 55 21.47 -10.77 -17.62
CA ASN A 55 20.65 -11.78 -18.28
C ASN A 55 21.24 -12.30 -19.62
N LEU A 56 22.58 -12.44 -19.67
CA LEU A 56 23.32 -12.85 -20.88
C LEU A 56 22.91 -14.23 -21.42
N ARG A 57 22.27 -15.08 -20.61
CA ARG A 57 21.64 -16.34 -21.06
C ARG A 57 20.58 -16.13 -22.15
N ALA A 58 19.93 -14.96 -22.20
CA ALA A 58 18.97 -14.61 -23.25
C ALA A 58 19.63 -14.02 -24.51
N LEU A 59 20.95 -13.83 -24.49
CA LEU A 59 21.76 -13.37 -25.61
C LEU A 59 22.99 -14.29 -25.77
N PRO A 60 22.78 -15.59 -26.06
CA PRO A 60 23.88 -16.52 -26.20
C PRO A 60 24.79 -16.09 -27.38
N ASP A 61 26.08 -16.27 -27.19
CA ASP A 61 27.10 -16.09 -28.23
C ASP A 61 27.50 -17.50 -28.69
N PRO A 62 27.41 -17.83 -30.00
CA PRO A 62 27.88 -19.10 -30.54
C PRO A 62 29.34 -19.44 -30.19
N GLY A 63 30.17 -18.44 -29.89
CA GLY A 63 31.55 -18.61 -29.43
C GLY A 63 31.73 -18.85 -27.93
N ASP A 64 30.65 -18.92 -27.14
CA ASP A 64 30.69 -19.06 -25.67
C ASP A 64 30.21 -20.47 -25.25
N PRO A 65 31.12 -21.41 -24.96
CA PRO A 65 30.76 -22.78 -24.65
C PRO A 65 30.05 -22.90 -23.30
N LEU A 66 29.11 -23.86 -23.20
CA LEU A 66 28.49 -24.20 -21.92
C LEU A 66 29.55 -24.69 -20.92
N PRO A 67 29.46 -24.29 -19.64
CA PRO A 67 30.41 -24.77 -18.64
C PRO A 67 30.23 -26.27 -18.40
N ALA A 68 31.31 -26.95 -18.00
CA ALA A 68 31.21 -28.35 -17.58
C ALA A 68 30.32 -28.43 -16.33
N PHE A 69 29.25 -29.21 -16.41
CA PHE A 69 28.28 -29.36 -15.34
C PHE A 69 28.39 -30.76 -14.73
N PRO A 70 28.80 -30.90 -13.45
CA PRO A 70 28.94 -32.20 -12.80
C PRO A 70 27.59 -32.92 -12.62
N GLU A 71 27.63 -34.22 -12.34
CA GLU A 71 26.44 -35.00 -11.95
C GLU A 71 26.03 -34.69 -10.49
N PRO A 72 24.74 -34.84 -10.09
CA PRO A 72 24.24 -34.53 -8.75
C PRO A 72 25.02 -35.13 -7.57
N GLY A 73 25.66 -36.29 -7.77
CA GLY A 73 26.49 -36.96 -6.75
C GLY A 73 27.90 -36.38 -6.55
N ASP A 74 28.37 -35.48 -7.42
CA ASP A 74 29.67 -34.83 -7.31
C ASP A 74 29.60 -33.63 -6.34
N PRO A 75 30.51 -33.48 -5.35
CA PRO A 75 30.55 -32.32 -4.45
C PRO A 75 30.60 -30.94 -5.15
N ARG A 76 31.05 -30.91 -6.41
CA ARG A 76 31.12 -29.71 -7.26
C ARG A 76 29.80 -29.38 -7.94
N PHE A 77 28.78 -30.25 -7.86
CA PHE A 77 27.48 -30.06 -8.49
C PHE A 77 26.81 -28.74 -8.09
N TRP A 78 26.62 -28.49 -6.79
CA TRP A 78 25.91 -27.30 -6.32
C TRP A 78 26.63 -25.98 -6.63
N PRO A 79 27.96 -25.87 -6.44
CA PRO A 79 28.71 -24.75 -6.98
C PRO A 79 28.60 -24.62 -8.51
N GLY A 80 28.69 -25.72 -9.25
CA GLY A 80 28.55 -25.75 -10.70
C GLY A 80 27.16 -25.35 -11.19
N LEU A 81 26.10 -25.67 -10.46
CA LEU A 81 24.72 -25.28 -10.77
C LEU A 81 24.59 -23.75 -10.80
N LEU A 82 25.20 -23.04 -9.84
CA LEU A 82 25.23 -21.58 -9.85
C LEU A 82 25.93 -21.03 -11.10
N GLY A 83 26.98 -21.69 -11.58
CA GLY A 83 27.64 -21.35 -12.84
C GLY A 83 26.74 -21.60 -14.06
N GLN A 84 26.09 -22.77 -14.11
CA GLN A 84 25.17 -23.17 -15.18
C GLN A 84 23.96 -22.22 -15.30
N LEU A 85 23.45 -21.71 -14.18
CA LEU A 85 22.32 -20.76 -14.13
C LEU A 85 22.64 -19.39 -14.76
N LEU A 86 23.90 -19.07 -15.02
CA LEU A 86 24.31 -17.89 -15.80
C LEU A 86 24.19 -18.11 -17.33
N TYR A 87 24.02 -19.35 -17.76
CA TYR A 87 23.97 -19.78 -19.16
C TYR A 87 22.59 -20.30 -19.57
N ASP A 88 21.87 -20.96 -18.68
CA ASP A 88 20.57 -21.57 -19.00
C ASP A 88 19.53 -21.37 -17.89
N TRP A 89 18.30 -21.78 -18.17
CA TRP A 89 17.13 -21.54 -17.33
C TRP A 89 16.98 -22.56 -16.20
N PRO A 90 16.44 -22.16 -15.03
CA PRO A 90 16.36 -23.02 -13.85
C PRO A 90 15.74 -24.40 -14.08
N HIS A 91 14.64 -24.48 -14.83
CA HIS A 91 13.93 -25.73 -15.09
C HIS A 91 14.68 -26.71 -16.00
N ARG A 92 15.72 -26.25 -16.71
CA ARG A 92 16.63 -27.09 -17.50
C ARG A 92 17.86 -27.50 -16.70
N CYS A 93 18.37 -26.61 -15.85
CA CYS A 93 19.56 -26.88 -15.03
C CYS A 93 19.28 -27.83 -13.87
N LEU A 94 18.09 -27.79 -13.29
CA LEU A 94 17.69 -28.64 -12.16
C LEU A 94 16.25 -29.15 -12.37
N PRO A 95 16.02 -30.11 -13.29
CA PRO A 95 14.67 -30.56 -13.63
C PRO A 95 13.95 -31.26 -12.46
N ASP A 96 14.70 -31.94 -11.59
CA ASP A 96 14.20 -32.59 -10.39
C ASP A 96 14.38 -31.67 -9.16
N ILE A 97 13.26 -31.18 -8.63
CA ILE A 97 13.23 -30.30 -7.44
C ILE A 97 13.56 -31.07 -6.16
N GLU A 98 13.31 -32.38 -6.10
CA GLU A 98 13.55 -33.19 -4.89
C GLU A 98 15.04 -33.26 -4.57
N ALA A 99 15.91 -33.18 -5.58
CA ALA A 99 17.36 -33.07 -5.40
C ALA A 99 17.80 -31.90 -4.49
N LEU A 100 16.96 -30.87 -4.29
CA LEU A 100 17.27 -29.80 -3.33
C LEU A 100 17.41 -30.31 -1.89
N GLU A 101 16.86 -31.48 -1.54
CA GLU A 101 17.07 -32.11 -0.23
C GLU A 101 18.57 -32.28 0.08
N ASP A 102 19.36 -32.68 -0.92
CA ASP A 102 20.80 -32.90 -0.82
C ASP A 102 21.62 -31.60 -0.93
N CYS A 103 20.98 -30.44 -1.10
CA CYS A 103 21.68 -29.17 -1.20
C CYS A 103 22.39 -28.82 0.13
N PRO A 104 23.73 -28.60 0.12
CA PRO A 104 24.49 -28.25 1.30
C PRO A 104 23.90 -27.00 1.99
N PRO A 105 23.66 -27.03 3.31
CA PRO A 105 23.06 -25.91 4.02
C PRO A 105 23.74 -24.54 3.81
N PRO A 106 25.09 -24.43 3.64
CA PRO A 106 25.74 -23.17 3.32
C PRO A 106 25.35 -22.55 1.97
N LEU A 107 24.88 -23.35 1.00
CA LEU A 107 24.53 -22.92 -0.36
C LEU A 107 23.03 -22.82 -0.60
N LEU A 108 22.20 -23.46 0.22
CA LEU A 108 20.75 -23.57 0.01
C LEU A 108 20.08 -22.22 -0.26
N GLU A 109 20.39 -21.20 0.54
CA GLU A 109 19.81 -19.86 0.37
C GLU A 109 20.16 -19.25 -1.00
N ALA A 110 21.43 -19.34 -1.41
CA ALA A 110 21.89 -18.78 -2.67
C ALA A 110 21.35 -19.56 -3.88
N VAL A 111 21.35 -20.89 -3.82
CA VAL A 111 20.82 -21.75 -4.88
C VAL A 111 19.33 -21.48 -5.08
N VAL A 112 18.52 -21.56 -4.02
CA VAL A 112 17.06 -21.34 -4.11
C VAL A 112 16.74 -19.91 -4.53
N HIS A 113 17.51 -18.92 -4.06
CA HIS A 113 17.35 -17.54 -4.52
C HIS A 113 17.52 -17.43 -6.04
N THR A 114 18.61 -17.96 -6.60
CA THR A 114 18.88 -17.92 -8.04
C THR A 114 17.84 -18.70 -8.84
N LEU A 115 17.36 -19.84 -8.31
CA LEU A 115 16.28 -20.63 -8.93
C LEU A 115 14.94 -19.87 -9.00
N LEU A 116 14.67 -19.00 -8.02
CA LEU A 116 13.49 -18.13 -8.02
C LEU A 116 13.62 -16.94 -8.99
N GLU A 117 14.83 -16.60 -9.42
CA GLU A 117 15.12 -15.56 -10.43
C GLU A 117 14.95 -16.08 -11.86
N THR A 118 13.70 -16.39 -12.23
CA THR A 118 13.36 -17.02 -13.52
C THR A 118 13.53 -16.13 -14.75
N GLY A 119 13.87 -14.84 -14.60
CA GLY A 119 13.99 -13.88 -15.71
C GLY A 119 12.71 -13.73 -16.58
N LEU A 120 12.88 -13.29 -17.82
CA LEU A 120 11.78 -13.12 -18.80
C LEU A 120 11.46 -14.46 -19.49
N PRO A 121 10.17 -14.81 -19.66
CA PRO A 121 9.73 -16.07 -20.25
C PRO A 121 9.78 -16.05 -21.80
N LEU A 122 10.96 -15.87 -22.38
CA LEU A 122 11.14 -15.91 -23.84
C LEU A 122 11.26 -17.36 -24.34
N ASP A 123 10.24 -18.17 -24.02
CA ASP A 123 10.20 -19.61 -24.31
C ASP A 123 10.14 -19.86 -25.83
N THR A 124 10.63 -21.02 -26.29
CA THR A 124 10.66 -21.36 -27.73
C THR A 124 9.26 -21.63 -28.28
N ASP A 125 8.44 -22.31 -27.48
CA ASP A 125 7.12 -22.86 -27.81
C ASP A 125 6.28 -23.05 -26.53
N ASP A 126 4.99 -23.35 -26.69
CA ASP A 126 4.05 -23.49 -25.57
C ASP A 126 4.38 -24.68 -24.65
N ALA A 127 5.02 -25.74 -25.19
CA ALA A 127 5.44 -26.88 -24.38
C ALA A 127 6.56 -26.49 -23.41
N GLU A 128 7.49 -25.65 -23.87
CA GLU A 128 8.53 -25.08 -23.04
C GLU A 128 7.97 -24.14 -21.97
N THR A 129 6.99 -23.31 -22.33
CA THR A 129 6.25 -22.50 -21.34
C THR A 129 5.60 -23.40 -20.28
N ALA A 130 4.93 -24.47 -20.66
CA ALA A 130 4.29 -25.40 -19.73
C ALA A 130 5.30 -26.08 -18.80
N ARG A 131 6.46 -26.53 -19.32
CA ARG A 131 7.54 -27.13 -18.52
C ARG A 131 8.06 -26.15 -17.46
N ARG A 132 8.37 -24.93 -17.86
CA ARG A 132 8.87 -23.89 -16.95
C ARG A 132 7.85 -23.54 -15.86
N GLU A 133 6.57 -23.40 -16.23
CA GLU A 133 5.51 -23.07 -15.29
C GLU A 133 5.26 -24.19 -14.27
N ALA A 134 5.23 -25.45 -14.73
CA ALA A 134 5.08 -26.63 -13.87
C ALA A 134 6.25 -26.77 -12.90
N TRP A 135 7.48 -26.63 -13.39
CA TRP A 135 8.69 -26.67 -12.57
C TRP A 135 8.68 -25.60 -11.47
N TYR A 136 8.28 -24.37 -11.81
CA TYR A 136 8.18 -23.30 -10.82
C TYR A 136 7.10 -23.58 -9.77
N ALA A 137 5.96 -24.15 -10.16
CA ALA A 137 4.91 -24.56 -9.22
C ALA A 137 5.43 -25.62 -8.24
N SER A 138 6.19 -26.61 -8.74
CA SER A 138 6.86 -27.62 -7.91
C SER A 138 7.87 -27.00 -6.94
N LEU A 139 8.68 -26.03 -7.38
CA LEU A 139 9.62 -25.31 -6.51
C LEU A 139 8.90 -24.60 -5.36
N ILE A 140 7.82 -23.87 -5.65
CA ILE A 140 7.03 -23.19 -4.61
C ILE A 140 6.38 -24.21 -3.66
N GLY A 141 5.86 -25.32 -4.20
CA GLY A 141 5.29 -26.41 -3.40
C GLY A 141 6.30 -27.04 -2.46
N TRP A 142 7.53 -27.29 -2.93
CA TRP A 142 8.61 -27.84 -2.13
C TRP A 142 9.08 -26.88 -1.03
N ILE A 143 9.21 -25.58 -1.33
CA ILE A 143 9.55 -24.55 -0.33
C ILE A 143 8.48 -24.52 0.77
N GLU A 144 7.21 -24.48 0.39
CA GLU A 144 6.09 -24.43 1.34
C GLU A 144 5.98 -25.70 2.19
N ALA A 145 6.15 -26.88 1.61
CA ALA A 145 6.18 -28.15 2.35
C ALA A 145 7.33 -28.17 3.37
N THR A 146 8.54 -27.78 2.95
CA THR A 146 9.72 -27.75 3.83
C THR A 146 9.56 -26.75 4.98
N VAL A 147 9.06 -25.55 4.69
CA VAL A 147 8.80 -24.52 5.71
C VAL A 147 7.70 -24.96 6.66
N SER A 148 6.66 -25.63 6.17
CA SER A 148 5.54 -26.07 7.00
C SER A 148 5.90 -27.24 7.93
N ALA A 149 6.82 -28.11 7.51
CA ALA A 149 7.27 -29.25 8.30
C ALA A 149 8.05 -28.86 9.57
N ASP A 150 8.95 -27.87 9.46
CA ASP A 150 9.68 -27.30 10.61
C ASP A 150 9.86 -25.78 10.45
N PRO A 151 8.82 -24.98 10.80
CA PRO A 151 8.84 -23.54 10.57
C PRO A 151 9.91 -22.78 11.35
N ALA A 152 10.34 -23.33 12.50
CA ALA A 152 11.40 -22.75 13.31
C ALA A 152 12.81 -23.25 12.91
N GLY A 153 12.89 -24.26 12.06
CA GLY A 153 14.11 -24.93 11.63
C GLY A 153 15.10 -24.01 10.91
N TYR A 154 16.38 -24.37 10.98
CA TYR A 154 17.44 -23.64 10.27
C TYR A 154 17.19 -23.60 8.75
N ARG A 155 16.73 -24.73 8.18
CA ARG A 155 16.44 -24.87 6.75
C ARG A 155 15.27 -23.97 6.32
N ALA A 156 14.18 -23.95 7.08
CA ALA A 156 13.03 -23.07 6.80
C ALA A 156 13.44 -21.60 6.79
N ARG A 157 14.27 -21.15 7.74
CA ARG A 157 14.78 -19.77 7.77
C ARG A 157 15.57 -19.40 6.52
N LEU A 158 16.43 -20.30 6.02
CA LEU A 158 17.19 -20.08 4.78
C LEU A 158 16.26 -19.95 3.57
N LEU A 159 15.28 -20.86 3.45
CA LEU A 159 14.31 -20.86 2.36
C LEU A 159 13.42 -19.61 2.37
N LEU A 160 12.96 -19.18 3.55
CA LEU A 160 12.17 -17.98 3.71
C LEU A 160 12.95 -16.72 3.32
N ARG A 161 14.25 -16.62 3.65
CA ARG A 161 15.11 -15.52 3.19
C ARG A 161 15.27 -15.54 1.68
N ALA A 162 15.59 -16.69 1.09
CA ALA A 162 15.72 -16.85 -0.36
C ALA A 162 14.41 -16.49 -1.09
N PHE A 163 13.28 -16.94 -0.55
CA PHE A 163 11.95 -16.63 -1.07
C PHE A 163 11.63 -15.13 -0.97
N GLN A 164 11.90 -14.48 0.15
CA GLN A 164 11.62 -13.06 0.36
C GLN A 164 12.36 -12.16 -0.65
N SER A 165 13.64 -12.43 -0.90
CA SER A 165 14.48 -11.61 -1.80
C SER A 165 14.36 -12.02 -3.27
N GLY A 166 14.30 -13.33 -3.55
CA GLY A 166 14.34 -13.88 -4.90
C GLY A 166 12.98 -14.07 -5.57
N CYS A 167 11.90 -14.31 -4.81
CA CYS A 167 10.59 -14.58 -5.41
C CYS A 167 9.99 -13.30 -6.00
N ASN A 168 10.04 -13.15 -7.32
CA ASN A 168 9.25 -12.19 -8.08
C ASN A 168 8.20 -12.96 -8.89
N PHE A 169 6.94 -12.91 -8.46
CA PHE A 169 5.90 -13.77 -9.02
C PHE A 169 5.31 -13.17 -10.30
N LEU A 170 6.05 -13.31 -11.41
CA LEU A 170 5.59 -12.97 -12.76
C LEU A 170 4.46 -13.88 -13.25
N ALA A 171 3.94 -14.77 -12.41
CA ALA A 171 2.89 -15.72 -12.78
C ALA A 171 1.59 -15.06 -13.25
N HIS A 172 1.42 -13.78 -12.95
CA HIS A 172 0.30 -13.03 -13.50
C HIS A 172 0.31 -12.96 -15.02
N PHE A 173 1.47 -13.03 -15.67
CA PHE A 173 1.60 -13.07 -17.12
C PHE A 173 1.37 -14.46 -17.73
N ARG A 174 1.17 -15.50 -16.92
CA ARG A 174 0.84 -16.85 -17.40
C ARG A 174 -0.53 -16.89 -18.03
N GLY A 175 -0.71 -17.80 -18.99
CA GLY A 175 -2.02 -18.04 -19.62
C GLY A 175 -3.07 -18.53 -18.63
N ARG A 176 -2.69 -19.39 -17.67
CA ARG A 176 -3.61 -19.83 -16.61
C ARG A 176 -3.12 -19.36 -15.24
N THR A 177 -4.02 -18.73 -14.49
CA THR A 177 -3.76 -18.41 -13.09
C THR A 177 -3.86 -19.69 -12.26
N ASP A 178 -2.72 -20.18 -11.77
CA ASP A 178 -2.68 -21.28 -10.80
C ASP A 178 -2.97 -20.74 -9.39
N ARG A 179 -4.24 -20.87 -8.98
CA ARG A 179 -4.72 -20.43 -7.67
C ARG A 179 -4.01 -21.15 -6.51
N GLU A 180 -3.67 -22.42 -6.66
CA GLU A 180 -3.05 -23.17 -5.57
C GLU A 180 -1.61 -22.72 -5.35
N THR A 181 -0.82 -22.53 -6.42
CA THR A 181 0.53 -21.95 -6.28
C THR A 181 0.47 -20.53 -5.69
N LEU A 182 -0.52 -19.72 -6.06
CA LEU A 182 -0.76 -18.41 -5.46
C LEU A 182 -1.08 -18.51 -3.96
N ALA A 183 -1.93 -19.46 -3.55
CA ALA A 183 -2.26 -19.70 -2.15
C ALA A 183 -1.04 -20.18 -1.34
N ARG A 184 -0.22 -21.08 -1.90
CA ARG A 184 1.08 -21.52 -1.30
C ARG A 184 2.01 -20.34 -1.09
N ARG A 185 2.18 -19.50 -2.12
CA ARG A 185 2.92 -18.24 -2.03
C ARG A 185 2.37 -17.35 -0.91
N GLY A 186 1.05 -17.21 -0.83
CA GLY A 186 0.41 -16.39 0.19
C GLY A 186 0.61 -16.91 1.62
N ARG A 187 0.61 -18.23 1.83
CA ARG A 187 0.96 -18.85 3.12
C ARG A 187 2.39 -18.58 3.53
N LEU A 188 3.35 -18.68 2.60
CA LEU A 188 4.76 -18.32 2.84
C LEU A 188 4.92 -16.83 3.22
N ILE A 189 4.22 -15.92 2.52
CA ILE A 189 4.25 -14.49 2.85
C ILE A 189 3.59 -14.21 4.19
N ALA A 190 2.49 -14.88 4.52
CA ALA A 190 1.86 -14.76 5.83
C ALA A 190 2.78 -15.24 6.95
N HIS A 191 3.55 -16.31 6.73
CA HIS A 191 4.57 -16.76 7.65
C HIS A 191 5.67 -15.69 7.86
N LEU A 192 6.16 -15.08 6.77
CA LEU A 192 7.12 -13.95 6.81
C LEU A 192 6.56 -12.69 7.48
N ALA A 193 5.24 -12.49 7.47
CA ALA A 193 4.60 -11.34 8.10
C ALA A 193 4.50 -11.49 9.62
N GLY A 194 4.58 -12.72 10.15
CA GLY A 194 4.24 -13.04 11.53
C GLY A 194 2.72 -13.05 11.73
N ALA A 195 2.23 -14.01 12.54
CA ALA A 195 0.79 -14.24 12.72
C ALA A 195 0.00 -12.99 13.21
N SER A 196 -1.27 -12.97 12.80
CA SER A 196 -2.27 -11.91 12.84
C SER A 196 -2.31 -11.02 14.09
N GLY A 197 -2.33 -9.70 13.87
CA GLY A 197 -2.69 -8.70 14.87
C GLY A 197 -4.11 -8.91 15.45
N PRO A 198 -4.41 -8.29 16.60
CA PRO A 198 -5.58 -8.61 17.45
C PRO A 198 -6.93 -8.46 16.75
N CYS A 199 -7.97 -9.07 17.33
CA CYS A 199 -9.37 -8.75 17.05
C CYS A 199 -9.55 -7.22 17.14
N ARG A 200 -10.09 -6.60 16.07
CA ARG A 200 -10.21 -5.14 16.04
C ARG A 200 -11.33 -4.71 17.00
N PRO A 201 -11.16 -3.58 17.71
CA PRO A 201 -12.23 -3.04 18.53
C PRO A 201 -13.47 -2.68 17.68
N PRO A 202 -14.66 -2.58 18.30
CA PRO A 202 -15.87 -2.13 17.63
C PRO A 202 -15.65 -0.83 16.85
N ARG A 203 -16.30 -0.71 15.70
CA ARG A 203 -16.23 0.50 14.88
C ARG A 203 -16.65 1.74 15.65
N ARG A 204 -15.89 2.82 15.46
CA ARG A 204 -16.29 4.16 15.89
C ARG A 204 -17.48 4.65 15.06
N SER A 205 -18.50 5.18 15.73
CA SER A 205 -19.62 5.85 15.07
C SER A 205 -19.14 7.00 14.16
N GLY A 206 -19.81 7.19 13.02
CA GLY A 206 -19.53 8.29 12.10
C GLY A 206 -19.33 7.85 10.65
N ARG A 207 -18.51 8.63 9.91
CA ARG A 207 -18.20 8.42 8.48
C ARG A 207 -17.50 7.07 8.24
N ILE A 208 -17.65 6.54 7.03
CA ILE A 208 -16.88 5.37 6.56
C ILE A 208 -15.41 5.79 6.44
N ARG A 209 -14.51 5.06 7.09
CA ARG A 209 -13.07 5.33 7.04
C ARG A 209 -12.42 4.48 5.96
N LEU A 210 -12.18 5.08 4.79
CA LEU A 210 -11.69 4.39 3.60
C LEU A 210 -10.23 4.76 3.35
N GLY A 211 -9.33 3.78 3.42
CA GLY A 211 -7.92 3.94 3.10
C GLY A 211 -7.54 3.35 1.76
N PHE A 212 -6.60 4.00 1.07
CA PHE A 212 -5.90 3.46 -0.09
C PHE A 212 -4.40 3.40 0.22
N LEU A 213 -3.82 2.20 0.24
CA LEU A 213 -2.39 1.99 0.43
C LEU A 213 -1.70 1.85 -0.93
N ILE A 214 -0.68 2.67 -1.15
CA ILE A 214 0.15 2.66 -2.35
C ILE A 214 1.63 2.74 -1.96
N LEU A 215 2.50 2.14 -2.77
CA LEU A 215 3.94 2.13 -2.57
C LEU A 215 4.53 3.55 -2.57
N ASN A 216 4.11 4.39 -3.50
CA ASN A 216 4.49 5.79 -3.58
C ASN A 216 3.51 6.56 -4.45
N ALA A 217 3.47 7.88 -4.25
CA ALA A 217 2.82 8.78 -5.18
C ALA A 217 3.88 9.29 -6.18
N GLY A 218 3.87 8.70 -7.38
CA GLY A 218 4.72 9.08 -8.51
C GLY A 218 3.94 9.14 -9.82
N ASN A 219 4.54 9.63 -10.90
CA ASN A 219 3.90 9.70 -12.23
C ASN A 219 3.90 8.32 -12.93
N ARG A 220 3.20 7.34 -12.35
CA ARG A 220 3.09 5.95 -12.83
C ARG A 220 1.62 5.56 -13.00
N THR A 221 1.38 4.50 -13.76
CA THR A 221 0.04 3.98 -14.07
C THR A 221 -0.77 3.70 -12.82
N GLU A 222 -0.20 3.07 -11.80
CA GLU A 222 -0.91 2.72 -10.56
C GLU A 222 -1.40 3.95 -9.82
N THR A 223 -0.59 5.01 -9.74
CA THR A 223 -1.02 6.29 -9.16
C THR A 223 -2.16 6.88 -9.98
N ARG A 224 -2.06 6.90 -11.32
CA ARG A 224 -3.08 7.50 -12.20
C ARG A 224 -4.42 6.77 -12.13
N VAL A 225 -4.39 5.45 -12.00
CA VAL A 225 -5.59 4.61 -11.85
C VAL A 225 -6.19 4.69 -10.45
N LEU A 226 -5.36 4.94 -9.43
CA LEU A 226 -5.84 5.15 -8.07
C LEU A 226 -6.66 6.45 -7.94
N LEU A 227 -6.27 7.53 -8.62
CA LEU A 227 -6.85 8.86 -8.39
C LEU A 227 -8.36 8.95 -8.61
N PRO A 228 -8.95 8.35 -9.66
CA PRO A 228 -10.39 8.30 -9.83
C PRO A 228 -11.15 7.74 -8.62
N PHE A 229 -10.56 6.84 -7.83
CA PHE A 229 -11.20 6.34 -6.59
C PHE A 229 -11.30 7.41 -5.49
N LEU A 230 -10.42 8.41 -5.51
CA LEU A 230 -10.43 9.54 -4.58
C LEU A 230 -11.32 10.67 -5.09
N THR A 231 -11.59 10.73 -6.39
CA THR A 231 -12.45 11.75 -7.01
C THR A 231 -13.92 11.54 -6.64
N GLY A 232 -14.58 12.62 -6.22
CA GLY A 232 -16.03 12.59 -5.99
C GLY A 232 -16.49 11.85 -4.72
N LEU A 233 -15.57 11.46 -3.84
CA LEU A 233 -15.94 10.91 -2.53
C LEU A 233 -16.83 11.88 -1.76
N ASN A 234 -18.00 11.41 -1.34
CA ASN A 234 -18.91 12.21 -0.52
C ASN A 234 -18.30 12.40 0.88
N ARG A 235 -17.65 13.54 1.09
CA ARG A 235 -16.98 13.89 2.37
C ARG A 235 -17.93 13.94 3.57
N ALA A 236 -19.24 14.06 3.37
CA ALA A 236 -20.19 13.95 4.49
C ALA A 236 -20.35 12.50 4.97
N ARG A 237 -20.08 11.51 4.12
CA ARG A 237 -20.24 10.08 4.40
C ARG A 237 -18.93 9.32 4.55
N ILE A 238 -17.87 9.76 3.87
CA ILE A 238 -16.58 9.06 3.76
C ILE A 238 -15.45 9.98 4.26
N GLU A 239 -14.62 9.47 5.15
CA GLU A 239 -13.31 10.02 5.52
C GLU A 239 -12.24 9.25 4.73
N GLY A 240 -11.65 9.88 3.72
CA GLY A 240 -10.70 9.25 2.80
C GLY A 240 -9.24 9.42 3.20
N PHE A 241 -8.48 8.33 3.23
CA PHE A 241 -7.06 8.28 3.55
C PHE A 241 -6.25 7.79 2.36
N LEU A 242 -5.19 8.52 1.99
CA LEU A 242 -4.14 8.04 1.10
C LEU A 242 -2.90 7.72 1.94
N ILE A 243 -2.49 6.45 1.95
CA ILE A 243 -1.37 5.96 2.75
C ILE A 243 -0.22 5.58 1.81
N LEU A 244 0.95 6.16 2.03
CA LEU A 244 2.13 6.03 1.21
C LEU A 244 3.21 5.26 1.97
N ILE A 245 3.65 4.11 1.46
CA ILE A 245 4.79 3.38 2.06
C ILE A 245 6.10 4.17 1.89
N HIS A 246 6.28 4.74 0.70
CA HIS A 246 7.37 5.63 0.37
C HIS A 246 6.76 6.97 -0.04
N GLY A 247 7.31 8.07 0.49
CA GLY A 247 6.74 9.41 0.34
C GLY A 247 6.53 9.92 -1.08
N ILE A 248 6.03 11.15 -1.18
CA ILE A 248 5.69 11.77 -2.47
C ILE A 248 6.95 12.06 -3.29
N ARG A 249 6.97 11.63 -4.57
CA ARG A 249 8.16 11.74 -5.43
C ARG A 249 8.14 12.88 -6.44
N THR A 250 6.97 13.46 -6.73
CA THR A 250 6.81 14.49 -7.78
C THR A 250 5.76 15.54 -7.41
N ASP A 251 5.79 16.73 -8.02
CA ASP A 251 4.75 17.75 -7.82
C ASP A 251 3.38 17.32 -8.34
N ALA A 252 3.34 16.60 -9.46
CA ALA A 252 2.12 15.97 -9.96
C ALA A 252 1.53 15.02 -8.91
N ALA A 253 2.38 14.26 -8.22
CA ALA A 253 1.95 13.39 -7.14
C ALA A 253 1.45 14.17 -5.89
N ARG A 254 2.00 15.36 -5.59
CA ARG A 254 1.47 16.27 -4.58
C ARG A 254 0.06 16.76 -4.92
N ALA A 255 -0.15 17.22 -6.16
CA ALA A 255 -1.45 17.67 -6.64
C ALA A 255 -2.50 16.55 -6.59
N ASN A 256 -2.09 15.34 -6.97
CA ASN A 256 -2.91 14.14 -6.95
C ASN A 256 -3.26 13.66 -5.52
N ALA A 257 -2.32 13.76 -4.58
CA ALA A 257 -2.56 13.41 -3.19
C ALA A 257 -3.58 14.35 -2.51
N ALA A 258 -3.68 15.60 -2.96
CA ALA A 258 -4.66 16.58 -2.45
C ALA A 258 -6.13 16.16 -2.68
N CYS A 259 -6.39 15.17 -3.55
CA CYS A 259 -7.73 14.59 -3.71
C CYS A 259 -8.19 13.82 -2.45
N ALA A 260 -7.26 13.30 -1.64
CA ALA A 260 -7.57 12.65 -0.37
C ALA A 260 -7.76 13.68 0.75
N GLU A 261 -8.67 13.38 1.69
CA GLU A 261 -8.86 14.23 2.88
C GLU A 261 -7.64 14.17 3.81
N ARG A 262 -6.99 13.00 3.89
CA ARG A 262 -5.77 12.79 4.68
C ARG A 262 -4.72 12.05 3.88
N ILE A 263 -3.48 12.52 3.99
CA ILE A 263 -2.31 11.87 3.39
C ILE A 263 -1.39 11.43 4.53
N ILE A 264 -1.05 10.15 4.55
CA ILE A 264 -0.20 9.54 5.58
C ILE A 264 1.07 9.02 4.89
N ASP A 265 2.22 9.58 5.26
CA ASP A 265 3.54 9.15 4.77
C ASP A 265 4.22 8.24 5.81
N LEU A 266 4.55 7.02 5.41
CA LEU A 266 5.19 6.01 6.25
C LEU A 266 6.72 5.98 6.08
N SER A 267 7.30 6.83 5.24
CA SER A 267 8.75 6.79 4.96
C SER A 267 9.62 7.02 6.20
N GLY A 268 9.13 7.78 7.18
CA GLY A 268 9.78 7.98 8.48
C GLY A 268 9.39 6.95 9.56
N VAL A 269 8.48 6.03 9.27
CA VAL A 269 8.03 4.98 10.21
C VAL A 269 8.85 3.71 9.96
N PRO A 270 9.51 3.13 10.98
CA PRO A 270 10.23 1.87 10.85
C PRO A 270 9.34 0.74 10.29
N GLU A 271 9.85 -0.10 9.39
CA GLU A 271 9.07 -1.16 8.71
C GLU A 271 8.28 -2.03 9.71
N ALA A 272 8.91 -2.41 10.81
CA ALA A 272 8.30 -3.23 11.86
C ALA A 272 7.10 -2.56 12.57
N GLU A 273 7.00 -1.23 12.55
CA GLU A 273 5.97 -0.45 13.24
C GLU A 273 4.82 -0.01 12.31
N ARG A 274 5.00 -0.09 10.99
CA ARG A 274 4.05 0.43 10.00
C ARG A 274 2.66 -0.20 10.10
N ALA A 275 2.58 -1.50 10.39
CA ALA A 275 1.30 -2.18 10.54
C ALA A 275 0.49 -1.60 11.72
N ASP A 276 1.13 -1.43 12.88
CA ASP A 276 0.48 -0.87 14.07
C ASP A 276 0.14 0.60 13.89
N TYR A 277 1.02 1.36 13.22
CA TYR A 277 0.75 2.74 12.85
C TYR A 277 -0.50 2.87 11.96
N ILE A 278 -0.63 2.00 10.93
CA ILE A 278 -1.83 1.96 10.08
C ILE A 278 -3.07 1.58 10.89
N ARG A 279 -2.96 0.62 11.83
CA ARG A 279 -4.08 0.22 12.69
C ARG A 279 -4.61 1.38 13.53
N GLY A 280 -3.76 2.32 13.95
CA GLY A 280 -4.14 3.50 14.71
C GLY A 280 -5.17 4.42 14.03
N PHE A 281 -5.28 4.37 12.70
CA PHE A 281 -6.30 5.12 11.96
C PHE A 281 -7.69 4.50 12.04
N ASP A 282 -7.80 3.24 12.49
CA ASP A 282 -9.07 2.52 12.69
C ASP A 282 -9.94 2.50 11.42
N LEU A 283 -9.32 2.11 10.31
CA LEU A 283 -9.95 2.06 8.98
C LEU A 283 -11.03 0.99 8.90
N ASP A 284 -12.16 1.31 8.28
CA ASP A 284 -13.21 0.34 7.97
C ASP A 284 -12.78 -0.50 6.77
N ILE A 285 -12.34 0.17 5.71
CA ILE A 285 -11.94 -0.46 4.44
C ILE A 285 -10.53 0.01 4.10
N LEU A 286 -9.63 -0.91 3.74
CA LEU A 286 -8.32 -0.61 3.19
C LEU A 286 -8.14 -1.27 1.83
N VAL A 287 -7.92 -0.45 0.81
CA VAL A 287 -7.68 -0.87 -0.57
C VAL A 287 -6.18 -0.90 -0.85
N PHE A 288 -5.68 -2.03 -1.29
CA PHE A 288 -4.30 -2.21 -1.76
C PHE A 288 -4.24 -1.86 -3.26
N ALA A 289 -3.67 -0.70 -3.59
CA ALA A 289 -3.75 -0.08 -4.92
C ALA A 289 -2.58 -0.40 -5.87
N ASN A 290 -1.57 -1.14 -5.43
CA ASN A 290 -0.52 -1.73 -6.29
C ASN A 290 -0.64 -3.25 -6.44
N ASN A 291 0.14 -3.80 -7.36
CA ASN A 291 0.29 -5.23 -7.60
C ASN A 291 0.86 -5.99 -6.37
N LEU A 292 0.08 -6.93 -5.83
CA LEU A 292 0.45 -7.81 -4.69
C LEU A 292 1.17 -9.09 -5.11
N LEU A 293 1.26 -9.34 -6.42
CA LEU A 293 1.98 -10.47 -7.02
C LEU A 293 3.43 -10.14 -7.37
N GLY A 294 3.92 -8.94 -7.00
CA GLY A 294 5.34 -8.61 -7.11
C GLY A 294 6.22 -9.40 -6.14
N ARG A 295 7.38 -8.83 -5.81
CA ARG A 295 8.29 -9.43 -4.81
C ARG A 295 7.59 -9.64 -3.46
N ALA A 296 7.96 -10.71 -2.76
CA ALA A 296 7.47 -11.06 -1.41
C ALA A 296 8.00 -10.11 -0.29
N GLY A 297 8.12 -8.82 -0.60
CA GLY A 297 8.64 -7.78 0.29
C GLY A 297 7.57 -7.21 1.25
N GLU A 298 7.80 -5.99 1.72
CA GLU A 298 6.97 -5.34 2.74
C GLU A 298 5.48 -5.22 2.35
N TYR A 299 5.17 -4.73 1.15
CA TYR A 299 3.80 -4.44 0.74
C TYR A 299 2.84 -5.65 0.79
N PRO A 300 3.15 -6.82 0.20
CA PRO A 300 2.32 -8.01 0.36
C PRO A 300 2.38 -8.60 1.79
N ARG A 301 3.44 -8.37 2.56
CA ARG A 301 3.48 -8.76 3.99
C ARG A 301 2.50 -7.93 4.83
N LEU A 302 2.40 -6.61 4.57
CA LEU A 302 1.37 -5.75 5.16
C LEU A 302 -0.04 -6.22 4.77
N ALA A 303 -0.24 -6.67 3.54
CA ALA A 303 -1.51 -7.24 3.07
C ALA A 303 -1.91 -8.54 3.79
N CYS A 304 -0.96 -9.33 4.30
CA CYS A 304 -1.24 -10.48 5.16
C CYS A 304 -1.66 -10.09 6.59
N GLN A 305 -1.34 -8.86 7.02
CA GLN A 305 -1.71 -8.38 8.33
C GLN A 305 -3.11 -7.76 8.34
N ARG A 306 -3.81 -7.83 9.46
CA ARG A 306 -5.13 -7.21 9.63
C ARG A 306 -4.98 -5.71 9.95
N LEU A 307 -5.06 -4.86 8.94
CA LEU A 307 -4.90 -3.40 8.99
C LEU A 307 -6.22 -2.62 8.83
N ALA A 308 -7.27 -3.26 8.32
CA ALA A 308 -8.65 -2.75 8.24
C ALA A 308 -9.68 -3.81 8.62
N ARG A 309 -10.95 -3.42 8.84
CA ARG A 309 -12.06 -4.39 9.04
C ARG A 309 -12.33 -5.18 7.75
N ARG A 310 -12.14 -4.53 6.59
CA ARG A 310 -12.10 -5.13 5.26
C ARG A 310 -10.86 -4.71 4.49
N GLN A 311 -10.15 -5.68 3.94
CA GLN A 311 -9.02 -5.46 3.05
C GLN A 311 -9.36 -5.88 1.64
N VAL A 312 -9.07 -5.02 0.68
CA VAL A 312 -9.48 -5.17 -0.71
C VAL A 312 -8.25 -5.12 -1.60
N ALA A 313 -8.05 -6.16 -2.42
CA ALA A 313 -7.18 -6.07 -3.59
C ALA A 313 -7.99 -5.58 -4.79
N THR A 314 -7.34 -4.89 -5.73
CA THR A 314 -7.97 -4.44 -6.98
C THR A 314 -7.30 -5.11 -8.17
N ILE A 315 -7.81 -4.85 -9.38
CA ILE A 315 -7.19 -5.27 -10.65
C ILE A 315 -5.77 -4.73 -10.89
N ALA A 316 -5.26 -3.84 -10.03
CA ALA A 316 -3.82 -3.54 -9.98
C ALA A 316 -3.00 -4.80 -9.69
N SER A 317 -3.57 -5.74 -8.93
CA SER A 317 -3.17 -7.13 -8.92
C SER A 317 -3.93 -7.86 -10.03
N PRO A 318 -3.26 -8.46 -11.02
CA PRO A 318 -3.91 -8.96 -12.23
C PRO A 318 -4.48 -10.38 -12.12
N ALA A 319 -4.39 -10.97 -10.95
CA ALA A 319 -4.98 -12.25 -10.62
C ALA A 319 -5.21 -12.27 -9.10
N SER A 320 -5.88 -13.32 -8.61
CA SER A 320 -5.99 -13.61 -7.19
C SER A 320 -4.65 -13.47 -6.48
N THR A 321 -4.64 -12.85 -5.30
CA THR A 321 -3.39 -12.58 -4.57
C THR A 321 -2.88 -13.81 -3.82
N GLY A 322 -3.79 -14.74 -3.48
CA GLY A 322 -3.52 -15.87 -2.60
C GLY A 322 -3.27 -15.48 -1.14
N LEU A 323 -3.33 -14.19 -0.80
CA LEU A 323 -2.95 -13.67 0.51
C LEU A 323 -4.12 -13.83 1.50
N PRO A 324 -3.93 -14.50 2.65
CA PRO A 324 -5.00 -14.75 3.61
C PRO A 324 -5.52 -13.48 4.31
N GLY A 325 -4.80 -12.36 4.22
CA GLY A 325 -5.23 -11.09 4.79
C GLY A 325 -6.18 -10.29 3.89
N ILE A 326 -6.35 -10.62 2.61
CA ILE A 326 -7.27 -9.91 1.72
C ILE A 326 -8.65 -10.57 1.72
N ASP A 327 -9.70 -9.80 2.01
CA ASP A 327 -11.07 -10.32 2.13
C ASP A 327 -11.84 -10.29 0.81
N ARG A 328 -11.53 -9.30 -0.04
CA ARG A 328 -12.26 -9.00 -1.27
C ARG A 328 -11.31 -8.69 -2.41
N PHE A 329 -11.70 -9.09 -3.61
CA PHE A 329 -11.02 -8.73 -4.84
C PHE A 329 -11.97 -7.91 -5.71
N LEU A 330 -11.71 -6.60 -5.85
CA LEU A 330 -12.49 -5.70 -6.69
C LEU A 330 -12.21 -6.02 -8.16
N THR A 331 -13.20 -6.61 -8.82
CA THR A 331 -13.19 -7.01 -10.23
C THR A 331 -14.36 -6.38 -10.98
N SER A 332 -14.56 -6.75 -12.24
CA SER A 332 -15.54 -6.16 -13.16
C SER A 332 -16.75 -7.07 -13.36
N ALA A 333 -17.95 -6.52 -13.34
CA ALA A 333 -19.16 -7.22 -13.79
C ALA A 333 -19.13 -7.50 -15.31
N ASP A 334 -18.45 -6.64 -16.09
CA ASP A 334 -18.45 -6.69 -17.56
C ASP A 334 -17.32 -7.59 -18.11
N ALA A 335 -16.21 -7.71 -17.38
CA ALA A 335 -15.08 -8.55 -17.79
C ALA A 335 -15.10 -9.94 -17.14
N GLU A 336 -15.97 -10.20 -16.17
CA GLU A 336 -16.16 -11.52 -15.59
C GLU A 336 -17.36 -12.22 -16.23
N SER A 337 -17.29 -13.54 -16.39
CA SER A 337 -18.42 -14.31 -16.95
C SER A 337 -18.50 -15.68 -16.29
N GLY A 338 -19.73 -16.20 -16.15
CA GLY A 338 -19.95 -17.51 -15.53
C GLY A 338 -19.66 -17.51 -14.03
N ASP A 339 -19.46 -18.71 -13.47
CA ASP A 339 -19.04 -18.85 -12.07
C ASP A 339 -17.55 -18.52 -11.91
N ILE A 340 -17.27 -17.50 -11.10
CA ILE A 340 -15.92 -17.01 -10.83
C ILE A 340 -15.45 -17.34 -9.41
N SER A 341 -16.27 -18.00 -8.59
CA SER A 341 -15.96 -18.28 -7.18
C SER A 341 -14.68 -19.09 -7.00
N GLY A 342 -14.39 -20.02 -7.91
CA GLY A 342 -13.17 -20.83 -7.92
C GLY A 342 -11.92 -20.14 -8.45
N ARG A 343 -12.03 -18.94 -9.04
CA ARG A 343 -10.89 -18.21 -9.65
C ARG A 343 -10.07 -17.42 -8.63
N TYR A 344 -10.69 -17.06 -7.52
CA TYR A 344 -10.09 -16.21 -6.49
C TYR A 344 -9.99 -16.95 -5.15
N SER A 345 -8.95 -16.64 -4.38
CA SER A 345 -8.88 -16.97 -2.95
C SER A 345 -9.74 -16.02 -2.11
N GLU A 346 -9.88 -14.79 -2.58
CA GLU A 346 -10.69 -13.73 -2.03
C GLU A 346 -12.14 -13.84 -2.53
N LYS A 347 -13.09 -13.22 -1.83
CA LYS A 347 -14.46 -13.09 -2.35
C LYS A 347 -14.49 -12.00 -3.45
N PRO A 348 -14.96 -12.30 -4.68
CA PRO A 348 -15.07 -11.28 -5.72
C PRO A 348 -16.04 -10.16 -5.32
N LEU A 349 -15.66 -8.91 -5.59
CA LEU A 349 -16.50 -7.72 -5.47
C LEU A 349 -16.68 -7.16 -6.88
N LEU A 350 -17.84 -7.41 -7.49
CA LEU A 350 -18.14 -7.00 -8.85
C LEU A 350 -18.52 -5.51 -8.89
N MET A 351 -17.70 -4.70 -9.55
CA MET A 351 -18.05 -3.33 -9.89
C MET A 351 -18.76 -3.31 -11.25
N GLU A 352 -19.80 -2.49 -11.40
CA GLU A 352 -20.36 -2.18 -12.73
C GLU A 352 -19.26 -1.60 -13.62
N GLY A 353 -19.13 -2.06 -14.87
CA GLY A 353 -18.04 -1.64 -15.76
C GLY A 353 -16.66 -2.15 -15.34
N LEU A 354 -15.62 -1.61 -15.97
CA LEU A 354 -14.23 -1.93 -15.59
C LEU A 354 -13.80 -1.15 -14.33
N PRO A 355 -13.12 -1.79 -13.35
CA PRO A 355 -12.53 -1.14 -12.17
C PRO A 355 -11.22 -0.41 -12.47
N VAL A 356 -11.16 0.25 -13.64
CA VAL A 356 -10.08 1.12 -14.06
C VAL A 356 -10.65 2.40 -14.68
N CYS A 357 -10.05 3.53 -14.32
CA CYS A 357 -10.27 4.82 -14.94
C CYS A 357 -8.93 5.55 -15.02
N PHE A 358 -8.75 6.37 -16.05
CA PHE A 358 -7.53 7.13 -16.27
C PHE A 358 -7.85 8.61 -16.19
N ALA A 359 -7.66 9.21 -15.01
CA ALA A 359 -7.69 10.66 -14.85
C ALA A 359 -6.35 11.25 -15.34
N GLU A 360 -6.15 11.26 -16.66
CA GLU A 360 -4.93 11.81 -17.26
C GLU A 360 -5.14 13.22 -17.82
N PRO A 361 -4.09 14.07 -17.83
CA PRO A 361 -4.15 15.33 -18.56
C PRO A 361 -4.39 15.06 -20.07
N PRO A 362 -4.83 16.08 -20.83
CA PRO A 362 -4.93 16.01 -22.28
C PRO A 362 -3.65 15.45 -22.90
N LEU A 363 -3.77 14.85 -24.09
CA LEU A 363 -2.59 14.40 -24.84
C LEU A 363 -1.56 15.55 -24.92
N PRO A 364 -0.27 15.27 -24.67
CA PRO A 364 0.77 16.28 -24.84
C PRO A 364 0.67 16.94 -26.23
N ALA A 365 0.52 18.26 -26.22
CA ALA A 365 0.49 19.07 -27.45
C ALA A 365 1.90 19.43 -27.94
N HIS A 366 2.90 19.37 -27.06
CA HIS A 366 4.28 19.64 -27.43
C HIS A 366 4.90 18.46 -28.18
N ARG A 367 5.78 18.77 -29.11
CA ARG A 367 6.62 17.78 -29.80
C ARG A 367 7.77 17.41 -28.85
N PRO A 368 7.95 16.13 -28.49
CA PRO A 368 9.03 15.72 -27.59
C PRO A 368 10.41 15.87 -28.26
N PRO A 369 11.49 16.10 -27.50
CA PRO A 369 12.85 16.17 -28.02
C PRO A 369 13.24 14.96 -28.88
N GLU A 370 12.79 13.76 -28.49
CA GLU A 370 13.08 12.48 -29.14
C GLU A 370 12.27 12.25 -30.41
N SER A 371 11.33 13.13 -30.76
CA SER A 371 10.46 12.96 -31.93
C SER A 371 11.21 12.72 -33.23
N HIS A 372 12.34 13.42 -33.45
CA HIS A 372 13.16 13.22 -34.64
C HIS A 372 13.77 11.81 -34.71
N LEU A 373 14.24 11.28 -33.58
CA LEU A 373 14.79 9.92 -33.49
C LEU A 373 13.72 8.87 -33.75
N ILE A 374 12.52 9.06 -33.17
CA ILE A 374 11.36 8.19 -33.43
C ILE A 374 11.00 8.21 -34.92
N ASP A 375 10.96 9.40 -35.52
CA ASP A 375 10.60 9.56 -36.94
C ASP A 375 11.60 8.86 -37.85
N LEU A 376 12.90 8.99 -37.56
CA LEU A 376 13.96 8.30 -38.31
C LEU A 376 13.87 6.78 -38.15
N GLN A 377 13.69 6.28 -36.92
CA GLN A 377 13.57 4.85 -36.66
C GLN A 377 12.36 4.23 -37.38
N VAL A 378 11.20 4.89 -37.32
CA VAL A 378 10.01 4.46 -38.05
C VAL A 378 10.25 4.49 -39.56
N ALA A 379 10.88 5.53 -40.08
CA ALA A 379 11.19 5.64 -41.50
C ALA A 379 12.18 4.55 -41.95
N GLU A 380 13.19 4.22 -41.15
CA GLU A 380 14.15 3.15 -41.44
C GLU A 380 13.47 1.78 -41.43
N LEU A 381 12.66 1.49 -40.41
CA LEU A 381 11.89 0.25 -40.34
C LEU A 381 10.97 0.08 -41.55
N ARG A 382 10.26 1.14 -41.96
CA ARG A 382 9.39 1.10 -43.14
C ARG A 382 10.13 0.79 -44.44
N ARG A 383 11.43 1.09 -44.55
CA ARG A 383 12.26 0.72 -45.73
C ARG A 383 12.59 -0.78 -45.79
N ALA A 384 12.27 -1.57 -44.76
CA ALA A 384 12.46 -3.01 -44.77
C ALA A 384 11.53 -3.74 -45.76
N VAL A 385 10.47 -3.06 -46.23
CA VAL A 385 9.53 -3.58 -47.24
C VAL A 385 9.40 -2.56 -48.39
N PRO A 386 9.08 -3.01 -49.62
CA PRO A 386 8.76 -2.10 -50.71
C PRO A 386 7.42 -1.41 -50.46
N GLY A 387 7.25 -0.19 -51.00
CA GLY A 387 5.97 0.51 -51.00
C GLY A 387 5.60 1.23 -49.69
N PRO A 388 4.34 1.71 -49.57
CA PRO A 388 3.86 2.43 -48.39
C PRO A 388 3.62 1.46 -47.22
N ALA A 389 4.67 1.16 -46.47
CA ALA A 389 4.63 0.18 -45.39
C ALA A 389 3.66 0.53 -44.25
N THR A 390 2.77 -0.41 -43.90
CA THR A 390 1.92 -0.34 -42.70
C THR A 390 2.75 -0.65 -41.45
N LEU A 391 2.69 0.24 -40.46
CA LEU A 391 3.35 0.08 -39.16
C LEU A 391 2.41 -0.51 -38.11
N LEU A 392 2.71 -1.72 -37.67
CA LEU A 392 2.15 -2.32 -36.45
C LEU A 392 2.97 -1.88 -35.25
N LEU A 393 2.30 -1.37 -34.21
CA LEU A 393 2.94 -1.02 -32.93
C LEU A 393 2.40 -1.93 -31.82
N ALA A 394 3.31 -2.56 -31.07
CA ALA A 394 2.96 -3.29 -29.86
C ALA A 394 3.86 -2.83 -28.70
N THR A 395 3.25 -2.31 -27.63
CA THR A 395 3.99 -1.80 -26.46
C THR A 395 3.81 -2.69 -25.23
N ALA A 396 3.55 -3.98 -25.46
CA ALA A 396 3.39 -4.96 -24.40
C ALA A 396 4.73 -5.19 -23.69
N HIS A 397 4.71 -5.19 -22.35
CA HIS A 397 5.89 -5.54 -21.55
C HIS A 397 6.39 -6.94 -21.93
N ALA A 398 7.72 -7.14 -22.01
CA ALA A 398 8.33 -8.40 -22.43
C ALA A 398 7.79 -9.64 -21.68
N ALA A 399 7.51 -9.48 -20.39
CA ALA A 399 6.91 -10.52 -19.56
C ALA A 399 5.50 -10.96 -20.01
N LYS A 400 4.77 -10.18 -20.82
CA LYS A 400 3.50 -10.57 -21.45
C LYS A 400 3.68 -11.38 -22.73
N LEU A 401 4.88 -11.33 -23.32
CA LEU A 401 5.17 -12.03 -24.57
C LEU A 401 5.25 -13.52 -24.31
N ASN A 402 4.73 -14.28 -25.25
CA ASN A 402 4.68 -15.73 -25.23
C ASN A 402 4.70 -16.26 -26.67
N PRO A 403 5.01 -17.54 -26.89
CA PRO A 403 5.11 -18.12 -28.22
C PRO A 403 3.85 -17.93 -29.05
N ALA A 404 2.65 -18.21 -28.51
CA ALA A 404 1.39 -18.02 -29.23
C ALA A 404 1.17 -16.57 -29.73
N LEU A 405 1.47 -15.56 -28.90
CA LEU A 405 1.36 -14.15 -29.29
C LEU A 405 2.37 -13.76 -30.37
N ARG A 406 3.65 -14.17 -30.21
CA ARG A 406 4.69 -13.97 -31.23
C ARG A 406 4.26 -14.59 -32.56
N ASP A 407 3.80 -15.82 -32.50
CA ASP A 407 3.46 -16.62 -33.67
C ASP A 407 2.26 -16.04 -34.41
N CYS A 408 1.29 -15.48 -33.69
CA CYS A 408 0.18 -14.70 -34.25
C CYS A 408 0.68 -13.42 -34.95
N TRP A 409 1.54 -12.64 -34.30
CA TRP A 409 2.10 -11.42 -34.91
C TRP A 409 2.96 -11.70 -36.14
N LEU A 410 3.75 -12.78 -36.13
CA LEU A 410 4.51 -13.20 -37.30
C LEU A 410 3.59 -13.67 -38.44
N SER A 411 2.45 -14.32 -38.13
CA SER A 411 1.45 -14.69 -39.14
C SER A 411 0.83 -13.45 -39.82
N ILE A 412 0.63 -12.35 -39.09
CA ILE A 412 0.19 -11.07 -39.69
C ILE A 412 1.23 -10.59 -40.71
N LEU A 413 2.53 -10.61 -40.37
CA LEU A 413 3.60 -10.19 -41.28
C LEU A 413 3.71 -11.10 -42.51
N GLU A 414 3.46 -12.39 -42.37
CA GLU A 414 3.43 -13.35 -43.48
C GLU A 414 2.28 -13.05 -44.44
N ARG A 415 1.08 -12.79 -43.91
CA ARG A 415 -0.14 -12.57 -44.69
C ARG A 415 -0.25 -11.15 -45.26
N ALA A 416 0.46 -10.18 -44.68
CA ALA A 416 0.51 -8.78 -45.11
C ALA A 416 1.97 -8.37 -45.43
N PRO A 417 2.46 -8.58 -46.67
CA PRO A 417 3.87 -8.43 -47.02
C PRO A 417 4.42 -7.01 -46.89
N GLU A 418 3.58 -5.98 -47.07
CA GLU A 418 3.94 -4.56 -46.94
C GLU A 418 3.77 -4.03 -45.50
N THR A 419 3.99 -4.89 -44.50
CA THR A 419 3.78 -4.57 -43.08
C THR A 419 5.05 -4.74 -42.27
N VAL A 420 5.27 -3.88 -41.27
CA VAL A 420 6.40 -3.92 -40.36
C VAL A 420 5.94 -3.84 -38.90
N LEU A 421 6.71 -4.43 -37.99
CA LEU A 421 6.38 -4.51 -36.56
C LEU A 421 7.40 -3.78 -35.71
N LEU A 422 6.93 -2.82 -34.93
CA LEU A 422 7.72 -2.10 -33.95
C LEU A 422 7.26 -2.46 -32.53
N LEU A 423 8.20 -2.96 -31.73
CA LEU A 423 7.97 -3.42 -30.37
C LEU A 423 8.48 -2.38 -29.38
N LEU A 424 7.78 -2.18 -28.26
CA LEU A 424 8.32 -1.48 -27.08
C LEU A 424 8.19 -2.40 -25.87
N PRO A 425 9.11 -3.36 -25.70
CA PRO A 425 8.98 -4.43 -24.72
C PRO A 425 9.45 -4.04 -23.31
N GLY A 426 10.03 -2.84 -23.16
CA GLY A 426 10.60 -2.33 -21.91
C GLY A 426 10.68 -0.80 -21.91
N ASN A 427 10.64 -0.18 -20.73
CA ASN A 427 10.85 1.26 -20.57
C ASN A 427 11.45 1.60 -19.19
N PRO A 428 12.28 2.65 -19.01
CA PRO A 428 13.01 2.91 -17.76
C PRO A 428 12.13 3.16 -16.53
N GLY A 429 10.85 3.50 -16.73
CA GLY A 429 9.87 3.67 -15.65
C GLY A 429 9.25 2.38 -15.11
N TRP A 430 9.56 1.22 -15.72
CA TRP A 430 8.98 -0.07 -15.34
C TRP A 430 9.82 -0.78 -14.28
N THR A 431 9.19 -1.61 -13.45
CA THR A 431 9.83 -2.22 -12.27
C THR A 431 10.73 -3.40 -12.59
N VAL A 432 10.55 -4.02 -13.76
CA VAL A 432 11.38 -5.13 -14.23
C VAL A 432 12.19 -4.62 -15.42
N PRO A 433 13.53 -4.51 -15.28
CA PRO A 433 14.39 -4.21 -16.42
C PRO A 433 14.22 -5.26 -17.51
N VAL A 434 14.24 -4.82 -18.76
CA VAL A 434 14.10 -5.68 -19.94
C VAL A 434 15.31 -5.45 -20.83
N GLU A 435 15.99 -6.53 -21.19
CA GLU A 435 17.00 -6.51 -22.25
C GLU A 435 16.28 -6.59 -23.61
N SER A 436 15.97 -5.43 -24.18
CA SER A 436 15.24 -5.29 -25.44
C SER A 436 15.88 -6.08 -26.59
N ARG A 437 17.20 -6.27 -26.59
CA ARG A 437 17.91 -7.05 -27.62
C ARG A 437 17.56 -8.54 -27.55
N ALA A 438 17.30 -9.08 -26.36
CA ALA A 438 16.88 -10.46 -26.19
C ALA A 438 15.50 -10.70 -26.81
N VAL A 439 14.57 -9.76 -26.60
CA VAL A 439 13.23 -9.82 -27.21
C VAL A 439 13.33 -9.70 -28.74
N LEU A 440 14.15 -8.77 -29.24
CA LEU A 440 14.36 -8.61 -30.67
C LEU A 440 14.95 -9.88 -31.31
N ARG A 441 15.95 -10.49 -30.68
CA ARG A 441 16.55 -11.76 -31.10
C ARG A 441 15.49 -12.86 -31.16
N TRP A 442 14.74 -13.07 -30.07
CA TRP A 442 13.70 -14.09 -29.97
C TRP A 442 12.63 -13.94 -31.08
N MET A 443 12.20 -12.71 -31.37
CA MET A 443 11.27 -12.43 -32.48
C MET A 443 11.89 -12.69 -33.86
N ARG A 444 13.13 -12.23 -34.09
CA ARG A 444 13.81 -12.34 -35.40
C ARG A 444 14.26 -13.75 -35.74
N GLU A 445 14.65 -14.55 -34.75
CA GLU A 445 14.97 -15.96 -34.95
C GLU A 445 13.72 -16.74 -35.39
N ALA A 446 12.60 -16.53 -34.70
CA ALA A 446 11.32 -17.13 -35.10
C ALA A 446 10.82 -16.63 -36.47
N ALA A 447 11.05 -15.35 -36.80
CA ALA A 447 10.73 -14.80 -38.11
C ALA A 447 11.57 -15.46 -39.22
N THR A 448 12.89 -15.56 -39.02
CA THR A 448 13.81 -16.21 -39.97
C THR A 448 13.45 -17.67 -40.18
N ALA A 449 13.07 -18.39 -39.11
CA ALA A 449 12.64 -19.79 -39.19
C ALA A 449 11.37 -19.98 -40.05
N ARG A 450 10.57 -18.93 -40.25
CA ARG A 450 9.39 -18.89 -41.13
C ARG A 450 9.67 -18.27 -42.50
N GLY A 451 10.92 -17.97 -42.82
CA GLY A 451 11.30 -17.33 -44.08
C GLY A 451 10.95 -15.83 -44.18
N LEU A 452 10.65 -15.17 -43.05
CA LEU A 452 10.37 -13.73 -43.01
C LEU A 452 11.68 -12.93 -42.90
N ASP A 453 11.73 -11.78 -43.57
CA ASP A 453 12.85 -10.83 -43.41
C ASP A 453 12.84 -10.23 -41.99
N ALA A 454 13.86 -10.59 -41.19
CA ALA A 454 14.05 -10.13 -39.83
C ALA A 454 14.14 -8.59 -39.70
N ARG A 455 14.49 -7.87 -40.78
CA ARG A 455 14.53 -6.40 -40.80
C ARG A 455 13.15 -5.76 -40.67
N ARG A 456 12.07 -6.50 -40.93
CA ARG A 456 10.67 -6.06 -40.73
C ARG A 456 10.27 -5.91 -39.27
N ILE A 457 11.13 -6.33 -38.34
CA ILE A 457 10.88 -6.27 -36.89
C ILE A 457 11.96 -5.43 -36.24
N ALA A 458 11.56 -4.46 -35.42
CA ALA A 458 12.46 -3.65 -34.61
C ALA A 458 11.91 -3.42 -33.20
N VAL A 459 12.79 -2.93 -32.31
CA VAL A 459 12.41 -2.47 -30.97
C VAL A 459 12.64 -0.96 -30.88
N ALA A 460 11.64 -0.23 -30.38
CA ALA A 460 11.69 1.19 -30.10
C ALA A 460 12.25 1.48 -28.70
N GLY A 461 12.72 2.71 -28.50
CA GLY A 461 13.09 3.21 -27.18
C GLY A 461 14.36 2.59 -26.59
N PRO A 462 14.68 2.88 -25.32
CA PRO A 462 13.79 3.36 -24.26
C PRO A 462 13.33 4.82 -24.37
N PHE A 463 12.12 5.15 -23.88
CA PHE A 463 11.55 6.50 -23.89
C PHE A 463 11.09 6.93 -22.49
N GLN A 464 11.73 7.90 -21.86
CA GLN A 464 11.36 8.30 -20.49
C GLN A 464 10.09 9.16 -20.44
N ASP A 465 9.83 9.95 -21.48
CA ASP A 465 8.70 10.87 -21.53
C ASP A 465 7.44 10.24 -22.17
N ARG A 466 6.27 10.53 -21.59
CA ARG A 466 4.97 10.13 -22.15
C ARG A 466 4.75 10.80 -23.52
N ALA A 467 5.20 12.04 -23.73
CA ALA A 467 5.02 12.70 -25.02
C ALA A 467 5.71 11.93 -26.16
N ALA A 468 6.86 11.30 -25.89
CA ALA A 468 7.53 10.39 -26.83
C ALA A 468 6.68 9.15 -27.14
N LEU A 469 6.04 8.54 -26.15
CA LEU A 469 5.13 7.40 -26.34
C LEU A 469 3.90 7.77 -27.17
N VAL A 470 3.28 8.93 -26.89
CA VAL A 470 2.15 9.46 -27.66
C VAL A 470 2.56 9.77 -29.10
N HIS A 471 3.74 10.37 -29.29
CA HIS A 471 4.28 10.65 -30.62
C HIS A 471 4.51 9.36 -31.41
N LEU A 472 5.07 8.32 -30.77
CA LEU A 472 5.23 6.99 -31.36
C LEU A 472 3.87 6.37 -31.75
N ALA A 473 2.87 6.43 -30.86
CA ALA A 473 1.53 5.91 -31.13
C ALA A 473 0.86 6.61 -32.32
N ARG A 474 1.08 7.92 -32.50
CA ARG A 474 0.61 8.69 -33.66
C ARG A 474 1.28 8.28 -34.99
N ARG A 475 2.44 7.62 -34.96
CA ARG A 475 3.11 7.10 -36.16
C ARG A 475 2.59 5.73 -36.59
N ALA A 476 2.02 4.98 -35.65
CA ALA A 476 1.48 3.65 -35.90
C ALA A 476 0.21 3.70 -36.73
N ASP A 477 0.09 2.75 -37.66
CA ASP A 477 -1.11 2.56 -38.47
C ASP A 477 -2.12 1.66 -37.75
N ILE A 478 -1.61 0.67 -37.01
CA ILE A 478 -2.39 -0.29 -36.20
C ILE A 478 -1.66 -0.51 -34.88
N PHE A 479 -2.40 -0.53 -33.78
CA PHE A 479 -1.89 -0.92 -32.47
C PHE A 479 -2.34 -2.34 -32.13
N LEU A 480 -1.40 -3.19 -31.72
CA LEU A 480 -1.65 -4.58 -31.37
C LEU A 480 -1.65 -4.75 -29.85
N ASP A 481 -2.79 -5.12 -29.28
CA ASP A 481 -2.84 -5.53 -27.87
C ASP A 481 -2.21 -6.90 -27.67
N SER A 482 -1.71 -7.18 -26.47
CA SER A 482 -1.15 -8.49 -26.13
C SER A 482 -2.22 -9.46 -25.62
N PHE A 483 -1.99 -10.76 -25.81
CA PHE A 483 -2.77 -11.82 -25.18
C PHE A 483 -1.84 -12.98 -24.75
N PRO A 484 -2.23 -13.81 -23.77
CA PRO A 484 -3.51 -13.80 -23.04
C PRO A 484 -3.63 -12.61 -22.09
N TYR A 485 -2.53 -12.03 -21.61
CA TYR A 485 -2.61 -10.85 -20.75
C TYR A 485 -2.88 -9.58 -21.58
N ALA A 486 -4.10 -9.03 -21.44
CA ALA A 486 -4.53 -7.85 -22.17
C ALA A 486 -3.87 -6.54 -21.70
N GLY A 487 -3.88 -5.55 -22.57
CA GLY A 487 -3.56 -4.17 -22.26
C GLY A 487 -4.68 -3.50 -21.50
N CYS A 488 -4.34 -2.39 -20.86
CA CYS A 488 -5.34 -1.48 -20.29
C CYS A 488 -4.83 -0.05 -20.43
N ALA A 489 -3.87 0.35 -19.60
CA ALA A 489 -3.24 1.67 -19.69
C ALA A 489 -2.53 1.92 -21.03
N SER A 490 -1.89 0.90 -21.58
CA SER A 490 -1.17 0.97 -22.86
C SER A 490 -2.08 1.25 -24.06
N LEU A 491 -3.39 1.04 -23.94
CA LEU A 491 -4.35 1.24 -25.03
C LEU A 491 -4.89 2.67 -25.09
N ILE A 492 -4.77 3.43 -23.99
CA ILE A 492 -5.38 4.75 -23.85
C ILE A 492 -4.75 5.76 -24.81
N ASP A 493 -3.43 5.89 -24.79
CA ASP A 493 -2.72 6.85 -25.64
C ASP A 493 -2.91 6.57 -27.15
N PRO A 494 -2.81 5.32 -27.64
CA PRO A 494 -3.17 4.95 -29.01
C PRO A 494 -4.62 5.29 -29.38
N LEU A 495 -5.60 4.94 -28.54
CA LEU A 495 -7.01 5.25 -28.80
C LEU A 495 -7.24 6.77 -28.85
N ARG A 496 -6.68 7.53 -27.91
CA ARG A 496 -6.76 9.00 -27.94
C ARG A 496 -6.05 9.62 -29.15
N ALA A 497 -5.03 8.96 -29.68
CA ALA A 497 -4.37 9.35 -30.93
C ALA A 497 -5.17 8.98 -32.20
N GLY A 498 -6.27 8.23 -32.06
CA GLY A 498 -7.09 7.73 -33.16
C GLY A 498 -6.51 6.50 -33.85
N THR A 499 -5.56 5.80 -33.23
CA THR A 499 -4.95 4.59 -33.81
C THR A 499 -5.86 3.39 -33.55
N PRO A 500 -6.28 2.63 -34.59
CA PRO A 500 -7.05 1.40 -34.42
C PRO A 500 -6.29 0.38 -33.54
N VAL A 501 -6.97 -0.14 -32.53
CA VAL A 501 -6.43 -1.16 -31.62
C VAL A 501 -7.09 -2.50 -31.92
N VAL A 502 -6.31 -3.56 -32.14
CA VAL A 502 -6.82 -4.93 -32.24
C VAL A 502 -6.60 -5.63 -30.90
N ALA A 503 -7.66 -6.18 -30.33
CA ALA A 503 -7.65 -6.90 -29.05
C ALA A 503 -8.23 -8.31 -29.19
N LEU A 504 -7.89 -9.19 -28.25
CA LEU A 504 -8.43 -10.55 -28.16
C LEU A 504 -9.27 -10.68 -26.88
N GLU A 505 -10.43 -11.32 -26.98
CA GLU A 505 -11.27 -11.71 -25.85
C GLU A 505 -10.74 -13.02 -25.24
N GLY A 506 -10.25 -12.98 -24.00
CA GLY A 506 -9.90 -14.20 -23.26
C GLY A 506 -10.99 -14.71 -22.32
N ALA A 507 -10.60 -15.61 -21.40
CA ALA A 507 -11.51 -16.27 -20.47
C ALA A 507 -11.54 -15.64 -19.07
N ALA A 508 -10.45 -15.00 -18.66
CA ALA A 508 -10.28 -14.39 -17.35
C ALA A 508 -10.28 -12.86 -17.43
N GLN A 509 -10.54 -12.20 -16.30
CA GLN A 509 -10.60 -10.73 -16.21
C GLN A 509 -9.40 -10.03 -16.86
N LYS A 510 -8.17 -10.48 -16.57
CA LYS A 510 -6.93 -9.90 -17.10
C LYS A 510 -6.78 -10.05 -18.62
N GLU A 511 -7.53 -10.96 -19.22
CA GLU A 511 -7.50 -11.28 -20.65
C GLU A 511 -8.62 -10.56 -21.42
N ARG A 512 -9.50 -9.84 -20.70
CA ARG A 512 -10.66 -9.16 -21.26
C ARG A 512 -10.59 -7.64 -21.13
N GLN A 513 -9.55 -7.11 -20.50
CA GLN A 513 -9.44 -5.66 -20.24
C GLN A 513 -9.46 -4.86 -21.54
N GLY A 514 -8.64 -5.25 -22.52
CA GLY A 514 -8.59 -4.60 -23.83
C GLY A 514 -9.91 -4.68 -24.58
N ALA A 515 -10.51 -5.88 -24.64
CA ALA A 515 -11.81 -6.09 -25.26
C ALA A 515 -12.91 -5.24 -24.61
N ALA A 516 -13.01 -5.23 -23.27
CA ALA A 516 -13.99 -4.46 -22.54
C ALA A 516 -13.82 -2.94 -22.74
N LEU A 517 -12.58 -2.43 -22.82
CA LEU A 517 -12.33 -1.03 -23.18
C LEU A 517 -12.90 -0.70 -24.57
N LEU A 518 -12.62 -1.53 -25.59
CA LEU A 518 -13.12 -1.31 -26.94
C LEU A 518 -14.65 -1.39 -27.02
N ARG A 519 -15.29 -2.35 -26.33
CA ARG A 519 -16.76 -2.47 -26.28
C ARG A 519 -17.42 -1.29 -25.58
N SER A 520 -16.79 -0.72 -24.55
CA SER A 520 -17.33 0.46 -23.84
C SER A 520 -17.45 1.71 -24.72
N ILE A 521 -16.72 1.74 -25.85
CA ILE A 521 -16.83 2.77 -26.90
C ILE A 521 -17.36 2.18 -28.22
N ALA A 522 -18.05 1.03 -28.15
CA ALA A 522 -18.73 0.31 -29.23
C ALA A 522 -17.85 0.04 -30.47
N LEU A 523 -16.63 -0.45 -30.23
CA LEU A 523 -15.65 -0.89 -31.24
C LEU A 523 -15.50 -2.42 -31.27
N ASP A 524 -16.58 -3.14 -31.05
CA ASP A 524 -16.64 -4.61 -30.94
C ASP A 524 -16.01 -5.34 -32.12
N ALA A 525 -16.08 -4.77 -33.33
CA ALA A 525 -15.51 -5.37 -34.54
C ALA A 525 -13.96 -5.40 -34.54
N LEU A 526 -13.30 -4.72 -33.61
CA LEU A 526 -11.86 -4.78 -33.39
C LEU A 526 -11.46 -5.77 -32.28
N VAL A 527 -12.43 -6.52 -31.75
CA VAL A 527 -12.24 -7.55 -30.73
C VAL A 527 -12.36 -8.94 -31.37
N ALA A 528 -11.27 -9.69 -31.36
CA ALA A 528 -11.22 -11.06 -31.83
C ALA A 528 -11.65 -12.07 -30.76
N GLY A 529 -12.27 -13.18 -31.19
CA GLY A 529 -12.60 -14.31 -30.30
C GLY A 529 -11.47 -15.33 -30.13
N ASP A 530 -10.47 -15.32 -31.02
CA ASP A 530 -9.34 -16.23 -31.01
C ASP A 530 -8.13 -15.64 -31.77
N PRO A 531 -6.93 -16.25 -31.70
CA PRO A 531 -5.74 -15.74 -32.36
C PRO A 531 -5.81 -15.68 -33.90
N ILE A 532 -6.64 -16.50 -34.55
CA ILE A 532 -6.81 -16.48 -36.01
C ILE A 532 -7.62 -15.24 -36.40
N ALA A 533 -8.78 -15.04 -35.76
CA ALA A 533 -9.60 -13.85 -35.94
C ALA A 533 -8.85 -12.56 -35.60
N TYR A 534 -7.95 -12.60 -34.60
CA TYR A 534 -7.06 -11.47 -34.28
C TYR A 534 -6.16 -11.12 -35.47
N ALA A 535 -5.51 -12.13 -36.06
CA ALA A 535 -4.68 -11.92 -37.24
C ALA A 535 -5.51 -11.47 -38.45
N ASP A 536 -6.72 -12.00 -38.63
CA ASP A 536 -7.63 -11.62 -39.72
C ASP A 536 -7.99 -10.14 -39.68
N ILE A 537 -8.36 -9.63 -38.50
CA ILE A 537 -8.66 -8.20 -38.29
C ILE A 537 -7.42 -7.34 -38.61
N ALA A 538 -6.26 -7.71 -38.08
CA ALA A 538 -5.03 -6.95 -38.31
C ALA A 538 -4.58 -6.95 -39.78
N VAL A 539 -4.71 -8.09 -40.48
CA VAL A 539 -4.38 -8.21 -41.91
C VAL A 539 -5.35 -7.39 -42.76
N ALA A 540 -6.66 -7.43 -42.46
CA ALA A 540 -7.65 -6.62 -43.17
C ALA A 540 -7.37 -5.12 -43.01
N LEU A 541 -7.04 -4.67 -41.80
CA LEU A 541 -6.63 -3.29 -41.55
C LEU A 541 -5.31 -2.92 -42.24
N ALA A 542 -4.36 -3.85 -42.32
CA ALA A 542 -3.06 -3.57 -42.92
C ALA A 542 -3.15 -3.32 -44.43
N GLY A 543 -4.05 -4.04 -45.11
CA GLY A 543 -4.29 -3.92 -46.55
C GLY A 543 -5.18 -2.75 -46.98
N ASP A 544 -5.89 -2.09 -46.06
CA ASP A 544 -6.89 -1.07 -46.40
C ASP A 544 -6.71 0.25 -45.62
N ALA A 545 -6.11 1.24 -46.27
CA ALA A 545 -5.93 2.57 -45.70
C ALA A 545 -7.26 3.32 -45.45
N SER A 546 -8.29 3.08 -46.27
CA SER A 546 -9.62 3.67 -46.10
C SER A 546 -10.31 3.11 -44.86
N ALA A 547 -10.20 1.80 -44.63
CA ALA A 547 -10.69 1.17 -43.40
C ALA A 547 -9.98 1.73 -42.16
N ARG A 548 -8.66 1.95 -42.21
CA ARG A 548 -7.92 2.58 -41.11
C ARG A 548 -8.42 4.00 -40.81
N GLU A 549 -8.65 4.81 -41.84
CA GLU A 549 -9.19 6.17 -41.67
C GLU A 549 -10.63 6.15 -41.13
N HIS A 550 -11.46 5.21 -41.58
CA HIS A 550 -12.80 5.01 -41.04
C HIS A 550 -12.76 4.73 -39.53
N TRP A 551 -11.91 3.79 -39.10
CA TRP A 551 -11.75 3.48 -37.68
C TRP A 551 -11.19 4.64 -36.88
N ARG A 552 -10.20 5.35 -37.43
CA ARG A 552 -9.65 6.57 -36.81
C ARG A 552 -10.74 7.60 -36.52
N SER A 553 -11.58 7.90 -37.51
CA SER A 553 -12.70 8.84 -37.37
C SER A 553 -13.68 8.38 -36.27
N ARG A 554 -14.07 7.10 -36.27
CA ARG A 554 -14.96 6.54 -35.23
C ARG A 554 -14.36 6.63 -33.83
N ILE A 555 -13.08 6.27 -33.67
CA ILE A 555 -12.39 6.31 -32.38
C ILE A 555 -12.37 7.75 -31.83
N LEU A 556 -11.94 8.71 -32.64
CA LEU A 556 -11.85 10.12 -32.23
C LEU A 556 -13.21 10.71 -31.87
N SER A 557 -14.30 10.27 -32.53
CA SER A 557 -15.66 10.72 -32.21
C SER A 557 -16.21 10.21 -30.86
N ARG A 558 -15.59 9.19 -30.27
CA ARG A 558 -16.11 8.50 -29.07
C ARG A 558 -15.20 8.58 -27.85
N ILE A 559 -13.88 8.69 -28.06
CA ILE A 559 -12.89 8.52 -26.98
C ILE A 559 -13.04 9.54 -25.86
N GLU A 560 -13.40 10.79 -26.15
CA GLU A 560 -13.57 11.83 -25.12
C GLU A 560 -14.75 11.57 -24.16
N ALA A 561 -15.74 10.79 -24.59
CA ALA A 561 -16.89 10.38 -23.77
C ALA A 561 -16.72 8.96 -23.18
N ALA A 562 -15.53 8.37 -23.25
CA ALA A 562 -15.29 7.02 -22.80
C ALA A 562 -15.47 6.88 -21.28
N PRO A 563 -16.19 5.85 -20.77
CA PRO A 563 -16.39 5.66 -19.33
C PRO A 563 -15.09 5.50 -18.53
N PHE A 564 -14.03 4.98 -19.17
CA PHE A 564 -12.70 4.82 -18.56
C PHE A 564 -11.87 6.12 -18.54
N LEU A 565 -12.41 7.23 -19.05
CA LEU A 565 -11.88 8.59 -18.94
C LEU A 565 -12.81 9.53 -18.15
N ASP A 566 -13.89 9.01 -17.55
CA ASP A 566 -14.82 9.77 -16.71
C ASP A 566 -14.60 9.43 -15.21
N PRO A 567 -13.75 10.20 -14.49
CA PRO A 567 -13.49 9.94 -13.08
C PRO A 567 -14.70 10.22 -12.17
N ALA A 568 -15.66 11.04 -12.60
CA ALA A 568 -16.85 11.35 -11.81
C ALA A 568 -17.82 10.18 -11.83
N ASP A 569 -18.05 9.57 -12.99
CA ASP A 569 -18.81 8.34 -13.11
C ASP A 569 -18.15 7.17 -12.40
N PHE A 570 -16.85 6.98 -12.63
CA PHE A 570 -16.07 5.95 -11.97
C PHE A 570 -16.17 6.05 -10.44
N GLY A 571 -16.00 7.25 -9.88
CA GLY A 571 -16.09 7.48 -8.44
C GLY A 571 -17.46 7.09 -7.86
N ARG A 572 -18.56 7.33 -8.59
CA ARG A 572 -19.91 6.89 -8.18
C ARG A 572 -20.04 5.37 -8.15
N ARG A 573 -19.60 4.68 -9.22
CA ARG A 573 -19.62 3.21 -9.28
C ARG A 573 -18.74 2.57 -8.20
N ALA A 574 -17.56 3.12 -7.96
CA ALA A 574 -16.68 2.67 -6.89
C ALA A 574 -17.29 2.90 -5.49
N ALA A 575 -17.97 4.03 -5.27
CA ALA A 575 -18.63 4.31 -3.99
C ALA A 575 -19.69 3.25 -3.65
N ALA A 576 -20.44 2.73 -4.63
CA ALA A 576 -21.40 1.65 -4.42
C ALA A 576 -20.73 0.38 -3.87
N CYS A 577 -19.53 0.04 -4.35
CA CYS A 577 -18.74 -1.07 -3.81
C CYS A 577 -18.34 -0.85 -2.35
N TRP A 578 -17.94 0.37 -1.98
CA TRP A 578 -17.59 0.70 -0.59
C TRP A 578 -18.78 0.62 0.35
N GLU A 579 -19.97 1.02 -0.11
CA GLU A 579 -21.23 0.90 0.64
C GLU A 579 -21.63 -0.56 0.88
N ILE A 580 -21.40 -1.46 -0.09
CA ILE A 580 -21.61 -2.91 0.08
C ILE A 580 -20.71 -3.43 1.21
N LEU A 581 -19.41 -3.16 1.13
CA LEU A 581 -18.46 -3.61 2.16
C LEU A 581 -18.77 -3.02 3.53
N PHE A 582 -19.20 -1.76 3.55
CA PHE A 582 -19.60 -1.10 4.77
C PHE A 582 -20.82 -1.77 5.40
N ARG A 583 -21.84 -2.10 4.62
CA ARG A 583 -23.02 -2.85 5.09
C ARG A 583 -22.63 -4.20 5.68
N GLU A 584 -21.76 -4.95 5.02
CA GLU A 584 -21.27 -6.24 5.53
C GLU A 584 -20.53 -6.08 6.88
N ILE A 585 -19.78 -5.00 7.07
CA ILE A 585 -19.11 -4.71 8.36
C ILE A 585 -20.19 -4.49 9.43
N MET A 586 -21.18 -3.64 9.15
CA MET A 586 -22.24 -3.32 10.10
C MET A 586 -23.11 -4.54 10.44
N GLU A 587 -23.40 -5.41 9.48
CA GLU A 587 -24.14 -6.66 9.69
C GLU A 587 -23.36 -7.63 10.59
N GLN A 588 -22.05 -7.75 10.38
CA GLN A 588 -21.19 -8.59 11.24
C GLN A 588 -21.08 -8.04 12.66
N GLU A 589 -20.94 -6.72 12.83
CA GLU A 589 -20.93 -6.09 14.15
C GLU A 589 -22.27 -6.27 14.87
N ALA A 590 -23.40 -6.13 14.16
CA ALA A 590 -24.72 -6.36 14.72
C ALA A 590 -24.99 -7.82 15.12
N GLN A 591 -24.41 -8.78 14.39
CA GLN A 591 -24.46 -10.20 14.76
C GLN A 591 -23.58 -10.51 15.98
N ALA A 592 -22.48 -9.78 16.16
CA ALA A 592 -21.56 -9.95 17.28
C ALA A 592 -22.06 -9.27 18.57
N ASP A 593 -22.77 -8.13 18.47
CA ASP A 593 -23.38 -7.40 19.58
C ASP A 593 -24.63 -6.62 19.12
N PRO A 594 -25.85 -7.17 19.32
CA PRO A 594 -27.10 -6.54 18.91
C PRO A 594 -27.40 -5.20 19.59
N LEU A 595 -26.87 -4.95 20.79
CA LEU A 595 -27.14 -3.73 21.57
C LEU A 595 -26.28 -2.54 21.07
N ALA A 596 -25.04 -2.80 20.65
CA ALA A 596 -24.17 -1.81 20.02
C ALA A 596 -24.70 -1.31 18.67
N ALA A 597 -25.50 -2.14 17.97
CA ALA A 597 -26.09 -1.82 16.68
C ALA A 597 -27.20 -0.76 16.74
N GLU A 598 -27.90 -0.59 17.88
CA GLU A 598 -28.90 0.46 18.08
C GLU A 598 -28.24 1.85 18.21
N THR A 599 -27.11 1.94 18.92
CA THR A 599 -26.32 3.17 19.08
C THR A 599 -25.74 3.69 17.76
N LEU A 600 -25.50 2.80 16.79
CA LEU A 600 -24.95 3.16 15.47
C LEU A 600 -26.01 3.64 14.46
N ARG A 601 -27.31 3.48 14.77
CA ARG A 601 -28.42 3.78 13.84
C ARG A 601 -29.05 5.17 13.99
N GLY A 602 -28.69 5.99 14.98
CA GLY A 602 -29.15 7.38 15.03
C GLY A 602 -28.67 8.17 16.24
N ASP A 603 -28.03 9.33 16.01
CA ASP A 603 -28.65 10.67 16.17
C ASP A 603 -27.60 11.77 15.93
N MET A 604 -27.92 12.74 15.07
CA MET A 604 -27.03 13.85 14.66
C MET A 604 -27.23 15.10 15.53
N ARG A 605 -26.97 15.04 16.84
CA ARG A 605 -27.28 16.18 17.75
C ARG A 605 -26.16 16.71 18.65
N SER A 606 -24.91 16.29 18.47
CA SER A 606 -23.81 16.73 19.36
C SER A 606 -22.62 17.41 18.66
N GLN A 607 -22.85 18.21 17.61
CA GLN A 607 -21.76 18.93 16.94
C GLN A 607 -21.72 20.42 17.30
N GLY A 608 -20.90 20.74 18.30
CA GLY A 608 -20.47 22.10 18.60
C GLY A 608 -19.64 22.15 19.89
N PHE A 609 -18.30 22.17 19.76
CA PHE A 609 -17.22 22.41 20.75
C PHE A 609 -16.20 21.25 20.91
N GLY A 610 -14.91 21.61 21.05
CA GLY A 610 -13.75 20.71 21.06
C GLY A 610 -13.55 19.92 22.37
N ARG A 611 -12.64 18.93 22.37
CA ARG A 611 -12.33 18.07 23.54
C ARG A 611 -11.86 18.91 24.74
N GLY A 612 -12.57 18.80 25.86
CA GLY A 612 -12.25 19.47 27.14
C GLY A 612 -13.46 20.15 27.82
N TRP A 613 -14.61 20.23 27.15
CA TRP A 613 -15.83 20.83 27.68
C TRP A 613 -16.72 19.74 28.27
N HIS A 614 -17.13 19.89 29.53
CA HIS A 614 -18.18 19.07 30.15
C HIS A 614 -19.46 19.91 30.23
N ALA A 615 -20.51 19.46 29.54
CA ALA A 615 -21.89 19.79 29.88
C ALA A 615 -22.54 18.45 30.31
N PRO A 616 -22.99 18.30 31.57
CA PRO A 616 -23.70 17.09 31.94
C PRO A 616 -25.11 17.08 31.32
N GLU A 617 -25.49 15.94 30.75
CA GLU A 617 -26.87 15.65 30.34
C GLU A 617 -27.73 15.36 31.58
N ALA A 618 -28.87 16.07 31.64
CA ALA A 618 -30.05 15.89 32.52
C ALA A 618 -29.95 16.28 34.02
N GLY A 619 -30.59 17.42 34.37
CA GLY A 619 -31.07 17.72 35.73
C GLY A 619 -31.18 19.22 36.06
N GLY A 620 -32.40 19.77 36.05
CA GLY A 620 -32.81 21.16 36.38
C GLY A 620 -31.82 22.11 37.09
N TRP A 621 -31.50 23.22 36.44
CA TRP A 621 -30.72 24.32 37.01
C TRP A 621 -31.58 25.13 38.01
N ARG A 622 -31.10 25.34 39.25
CA ARG A 622 -31.76 26.21 40.24
C ARG A 622 -31.35 27.67 40.06
N TRP A 623 -32.33 28.54 40.24
CA TRP A 623 -32.33 29.97 39.91
C TRP A 623 -31.89 30.81 41.12
N SER A 624 -31.20 31.92 40.88
CA SER A 624 -31.13 33.03 41.85
C SER A 624 -32.40 33.88 41.69
N ILE A 625 -33.46 33.56 42.41
CA ILE A 625 -34.67 34.39 42.48
C ILE A 625 -34.60 35.15 43.81
N GLY A 626 -34.68 36.49 43.78
CA GLY A 626 -34.85 37.26 45.02
C GLY A 626 -33.58 37.57 45.82
N GLY A 627 -32.38 37.47 45.23
CA GLY A 627 -31.12 37.75 45.94
C GLY A 627 -30.46 36.52 46.59
N GLU A 628 -31.03 35.33 46.42
CA GLU A 628 -30.40 34.07 46.84
C GLU A 628 -29.33 33.59 45.85
N ALA A 629 -28.22 33.05 46.35
CA ALA A 629 -27.08 32.63 45.53
C ALA A 629 -27.36 31.32 44.77
N ALA A 630 -27.06 31.28 43.46
CA ALA A 630 -26.99 30.03 42.70
C ALA A 630 -25.69 29.31 43.03
N GLN A 631 -25.75 28.12 43.65
CA GLN A 631 -24.59 27.38 44.12
C GLN A 631 -24.28 26.15 43.27
N LEU A 632 -22.98 25.88 43.07
CA LEU A 632 -22.46 24.78 42.28
C LEU A 632 -21.20 24.21 42.93
N SER A 633 -21.27 22.97 43.41
CA SER A 633 -20.10 22.27 43.97
C SER A 633 -19.50 21.34 42.91
N LEU A 634 -18.20 21.46 42.66
CA LEU A 634 -17.52 20.72 41.60
C LEU A 634 -16.21 20.13 42.09
N PRO A 635 -15.87 18.90 41.70
CA PRO A 635 -14.54 18.37 41.95
C PRO A 635 -13.48 19.19 41.18
N VAL A 636 -12.38 19.52 41.85
CA VAL A 636 -11.21 20.23 41.32
C VAL A 636 -10.14 19.17 41.05
N PRO A 637 -9.96 18.73 39.79
CA PRO A 637 -9.16 17.56 39.47
C PRO A 637 -7.66 17.86 39.37
N PHE A 638 -7.21 19.03 39.83
CA PHE A 638 -5.84 19.51 39.68
C PHE A 638 -5.38 20.31 40.91
N ALA A 639 -4.08 20.30 41.19
CA ALA A 639 -3.45 21.15 42.21
C ALA A 639 -2.97 22.46 41.57
N GLY A 640 -3.04 23.57 42.31
CA GLY A 640 -2.70 24.91 41.81
C GLY A 640 -3.89 25.81 41.49
N PRO A 641 -3.64 27.09 41.16
CA PRO A 641 -4.70 28.06 40.84
C PRO A 641 -5.46 27.65 39.57
N ALA A 642 -6.75 28.04 39.53
CA ALA A 642 -7.69 27.68 38.48
C ALA A 642 -8.22 28.89 37.70
N MET A 643 -8.73 28.65 36.49
CA MET A 643 -9.55 29.61 35.75
C MET A 643 -11.00 29.12 35.69
N LEU A 644 -11.94 29.97 36.10
CA LEU A 644 -13.39 29.77 36.06
C LEU A 644 -14.01 30.54 34.89
N GLU A 645 -14.89 29.89 34.13
CA GLU A 645 -15.71 30.51 33.07
C GLU A 645 -17.18 30.11 33.17
N LEU A 646 -18.10 31.09 33.11
CA LEU A 646 -19.55 30.90 33.17
C LEU A 646 -20.21 31.63 32.00
N ALA A 647 -20.95 30.95 31.14
CA ALA A 647 -21.74 31.63 30.10
C ALA A 647 -23.19 31.79 30.54
N LEU A 648 -23.71 33.01 30.39
CA LEU A 648 -25.01 33.44 30.91
C LEU A 648 -26.00 33.60 29.77
N ARG A 649 -27.18 32.98 29.87
CA ARG A 649 -28.23 33.01 28.83
C ARG A 649 -29.23 34.14 29.04
N HIS A 650 -29.56 34.46 30.29
CA HIS A 650 -30.47 35.56 30.63
C HIS A 650 -29.79 36.48 31.64
N LEU A 651 -29.67 37.76 31.28
CA LEU A 651 -29.04 38.78 32.12
C LEU A 651 -29.75 40.13 31.90
N PRO A 652 -30.61 40.57 32.83
CA PRO A 652 -31.33 41.83 32.69
C PRO A 652 -30.39 43.04 32.64
N ASP A 653 -30.78 44.07 31.90
CA ASP A 653 -30.05 45.35 31.91
C ASP A 653 -30.12 45.98 33.31
N GLY A 654 -28.96 46.40 33.83
CA GLY A 654 -28.80 46.86 35.22
C GLY A 654 -28.35 45.78 36.21
N ALA A 655 -28.48 44.48 35.91
CA ALA A 655 -27.96 43.40 36.76
C ALA A 655 -26.44 43.20 36.64
N ARG A 656 -25.84 43.65 35.52
CA ARG A 656 -24.42 43.48 35.18
C ARG A 656 -23.44 44.00 36.25
N GLY A 657 -23.74 45.14 36.87
CA GLY A 657 -22.85 45.77 37.87
C GLY A 657 -22.98 45.20 39.29
N GLY A 658 -23.97 44.34 39.53
CA GLY A 658 -24.26 43.78 40.85
C GLY A 658 -23.96 42.29 41.01
N LEU A 659 -23.44 41.62 39.96
CA LEU A 659 -23.08 40.21 40.02
C LEU A 659 -21.92 39.97 41.00
N ARG A 660 -22.03 38.94 41.83
CA ARG A 660 -20.95 38.50 42.72
C ARG A 660 -20.71 37.01 42.54
N VAL A 661 -19.44 36.65 42.42
CA VAL A 661 -18.98 35.26 42.33
C VAL A 661 -18.21 34.97 43.60
N GLU A 662 -18.59 33.91 44.29
CA GLU A 662 -17.89 33.43 45.48
C GLU A 662 -17.41 32.00 45.24
N VAL A 663 -16.24 31.66 45.77
CA VAL A 663 -15.70 30.30 45.76
C VAL A 663 -15.32 29.91 47.19
N GLY A 664 -15.87 28.81 47.68
CA GLY A 664 -15.76 28.40 49.09
C GLY A 664 -16.28 29.48 50.05
N GLY A 665 -17.33 30.20 49.65
CA GLY A 665 -17.92 31.31 50.42
C GLY A 665 -17.10 32.60 50.46
N ARG A 666 -16.06 32.76 49.62
CA ARG A 666 -15.26 34.00 49.52
C ARG A 666 -15.38 34.64 48.14
N PRO A 667 -15.57 35.97 48.04
CA PRO A 667 -15.74 36.65 46.76
C PRO A 667 -14.45 36.61 45.91
N VAL A 668 -14.60 36.31 44.62
CA VAL A 668 -13.50 36.23 43.64
C VAL A 668 -13.66 37.30 42.56
N PRO A 669 -12.60 38.06 42.23
CA PRO A 669 -12.64 39.04 41.14
C PRO A 669 -12.94 38.37 39.81
N HIS A 670 -13.87 38.96 39.04
CA HIS A 670 -14.27 38.43 37.74
C HIS A 670 -14.46 39.55 36.72
N ARG A 671 -14.53 39.17 35.45
CA ARG A 671 -14.83 40.07 34.32
C ARG A 671 -15.94 39.48 33.47
N LEU A 672 -16.80 40.35 32.94
CA LEU A 672 -17.76 40.00 31.89
C LEU A 672 -17.16 40.31 30.52
N LEU A 673 -17.23 39.33 29.64
CA LEU A 673 -16.73 39.36 28.27
C LEU A 673 -17.90 39.14 27.31
N PRO A 674 -17.79 39.60 26.05
CA PRO A 674 -18.74 39.21 25.00
C PRO A 674 -18.81 37.69 24.88
N ALA A 675 -20.02 37.15 24.77
CA ALA A 675 -20.20 35.71 24.60
C ALA A 675 -19.88 35.30 23.15
N PRO A 676 -19.16 34.19 22.93
CA PRO A 676 -18.86 33.72 21.58
C PRO A 676 -20.06 33.02 20.90
N ASP A 677 -21.13 32.71 21.65
CA ASP A 677 -22.38 32.15 21.14
C ASP A 677 -23.49 33.24 21.13
N PRO A 678 -24.17 33.49 19.99
CA PRO A 678 -25.26 34.47 19.91
C PRO A 678 -26.48 34.17 20.81
N ALA A 679 -26.66 32.93 21.25
CA ALA A 679 -27.74 32.54 22.16
C ALA A 679 -27.44 32.84 23.65
N GLU A 680 -26.28 33.40 23.95
CA GLU A 680 -25.82 33.79 25.28
C GLU A 680 -25.72 35.31 25.42
N ALA A 681 -26.09 35.83 26.59
CA ALA A 681 -26.06 37.26 26.88
C ALA A 681 -24.65 37.79 27.25
N ALA A 682 -23.82 36.99 27.95
CA ALA A 682 -22.44 37.34 28.32
C ALA A 682 -21.63 36.12 28.82
N LEU A 683 -20.28 36.21 28.80
CA LEU A 683 -19.36 35.23 29.41
C LEU A 683 -18.65 35.85 30.61
N LEU A 684 -18.79 35.27 31.79
CA LEU A 684 -18.10 35.66 33.02
C LEU A 684 -16.84 34.82 33.20
N ARG A 685 -15.67 35.45 33.46
CA ARG A 685 -14.39 34.76 33.69
C ARG A 685 -13.70 35.24 34.98
N ALA A 686 -13.16 34.33 35.78
CA ALA A 686 -12.50 34.62 37.06
C ALA A 686 -11.28 33.70 37.32
N THR A 687 -10.17 34.24 37.83
CA THR A 687 -9.04 33.42 38.29
C THR A 687 -9.23 33.07 39.77
N ILE A 688 -9.14 31.80 40.10
CA ILE A 688 -9.34 31.29 41.46
C ILE A 688 -7.99 30.86 42.05
N PRO A 689 -7.54 31.48 43.16
CA PRO A 689 -6.37 31.03 43.89
C PRO A 689 -6.54 29.62 44.44
N GLU A 690 -5.47 28.83 44.46
CA GLU A 690 -5.48 27.45 44.98
C GLU A 690 -6.03 27.36 46.41
N ALA A 691 -5.75 28.36 47.25
CA ALA A 691 -6.21 28.41 48.64
C ALA A 691 -7.74 28.40 48.81
N LEU A 692 -8.51 28.68 47.76
CA LEU A 692 -9.98 28.63 47.76
C LEU A 692 -10.56 27.30 47.23
N LEU A 693 -9.70 26.39 46.79
CA LEU A 693 -10.08 25.09 46.21
C LEU A 693 -9.85 23.97 47.24
N VAL A 694 -10.47 24.13 48.41
CA VAL A 694 -10.22 23.30 49.60
C VAL A 694 -10.89 21.93 49.45
N GLY A 695 -10.15 20.85 49.76
CA GLY A 695 -10.70 19.48 49.76
C GLY A 695 -10.90 18.87 48.37
N GLY A 696 -10.29 19.44 47.32
CA GLY A 696 -10.44 18.93 45.96
C GLY A 696 -11.83 19.18 45.37
N THR A 697 -12.59 20.11 45.94
CA THR A 697 -13.89 20.57 45.44
C THR A 697 -13.98 22.10 45.48
N ALA A 698 -14.56 22.72 44.47
CA ALA A 698 -14.86 24.14 44.39
C ALA A 698 -16.35 24.33 44.55
N GLU A 699 -16.77 24.99 45.64
CA GLU A 699 -18.14 25.43 45.83
C GLU A 699 -18.28 26.85 45.29
N ILE A 700 -19.01 27.02 44.21
CA ILE A 700 -19.10 28.27 43.47
C ILE A 700 -20.50 28.82 43.61
N ALA A 701 -20.62 30.03 44.17
CA ALA A 701 -21.88 30.72 44.33
C ALA A 701 -21.94 31.95 43.43
N LEU A 702 -23.00 32.10 42.65
CA LEU A 702 -23.28 33.28 41.83
C LEU A 702 -24.51 34.00 42.38
N GLN A 703 -24.34 35.24 42.81
CA GLN A 703 -25.40 36.09 43.33
C GLN A 703 -25.74 37.21 42.35
N ALA A 704 -27.02 37.54 42.24
CA ALA A 704 -27.52 38.68 41.48
C ALA A 704 -28.55 39.48 42.30
N PRO A 705 -28.57 40.81 42.20
CA PRO A 705 -29.60 41.62 42.86
C PRO A 705 -30.98 41.35 42.24
N PRO A 706 -32.06 41.32 43.04
CA PRO A 706 -33.41 41.11 42.54
C PRO A 706 -33.83 42.26 41.61
N GLN A 707 -34.14 41.91 40.36
CA GLN A 707 -34.68 42.83 39.36
C GLN A 707 -36.10 42.39 39.02
N HIS A 708 -37.05 43.29 38.83
CA HIS A 708 -38.45 42.91 38.52
C HIS A 708 -38.76 43.19 37.06
N ALA A 709 -39.51 42.30 36.42
CA ALA A 709 -40.03 42.58 35.08
C ALA A 709 -41.06 43.71 35.16
N LYS A 710 -41.07 44.59 34.18
CA LYS A 710 -41.94 45.78 34.19
C LYS A 710 -43.41 45.34 34.16
N GLY A 711 -44.12 45.53 35.29
CA GLY A 711 -45.52 45.11 35.46
C GLY A 711 -45.72 43.70 36.03
N ASP A 712 -44.65 42.96 36.35
CA ASP A 712 -44.72 41.68 37.07
C ASP A 712 -43.95 41.79 38.39
N PRO A 713 -44.62 41.63 39.56
CA PRO A 713 -43.97 41.77 40.86
C PRO A 713 -43.02 40.62 41.20
N ARG A 714 -42.80 39.65 40.31
CA ARG A 714 -41.84 38.55 40.51
C ARG A 714 -40.43 38.94 40.04
N PRO A 715 -39.37 38.51 40.74
CA PRO A 715 -37.99 38.80 40.32
C PRO A 715 -37.60 38.04 39.04
N LEU A 716 -36.92 38.71 38.11
CA LEU A 716 -36.17 38.15 36.99
C LEU A 716 -34.84 37.56 37.49
N GLY A 717 -34.55 36.33 37.11
CA GLY A 717 -33.32 35.61 37.49
C GLY A 717 -32.25 35.58 36.38
N VAL A 718 -31.03 35.19 36.76
CA VAL A 718 -29.92 34.91 35.83
C VAL A 718 -29.91 33.42 35.51
N ALA A 719 -29.79 33.08 34.22
CA ALA A 719 -29.70 31.69 33.76
C ALA A 719 -28.29 31.34 33.28
N LEU A 720 -27.75 30.22 33.74
CA LEU A 720 -26.44 29.72 33.35
C LEU A 720 -26.58 28.70 32.22
N ALA A 721 -25.85 28.89 31.11
CA ALA A 721 -25.85 27.98 29.98
C ALA A 721 -24.75 26.93 30.06
N ARG A 722 -23.53 27.34 30.48
CA ARG A 722 -22.34 26.49 30.54
C ARG A 722 -21.30 27.00 31.54
N PHE A 723 -20.41 26.10 31.97
CA PHE A 723 -19.41 26.30 33.01
C PHE A 723 -18.08 25.58 32.66
N ALA A 724 -16.91 26.12 33.03
CA ALA A 724 -15.63 25.40 33.03
C ALA A 724 -14.66 25.83 34.15
N LEU A 725 -13.84 24.89 34.67
CA LEU A 725 -12.78 25.12 35.66
C LEU A 725 -11.48 24.37 35.25
N GLN A 726 -10.33 25.05 35.10
CA GLN A 726 -9.09 24.46 34.55
C GLN A 726 -7.78 24.93 35.24
N PRO A 727 -6.69 24.09 35.29
CA PRO A 727 -5.43 24.41 35.98
C PRO A 727 -4.54 25.43 35.28
N ALA A 728 -3.74 26.16 36.04
CA ALA A 728 -2.70 27.05 35.55
C ALA A 728 -1.29 26.37 35.46
N ALA A 729 -1.05 25.52 34.44
CA ALA A 729 0.21 24.96 33.90
C ALA A 729 1.28 24.23 34.80
N GLY A 730 1.77 23.00 34.41
CA GLY A 730 3.11 22.50 34.80
C GLY A 730 3.50 20.97 34.90
N THR A 731 2.60 20.00 35.11
CA THR A 731 2.96 18.59 35.46
C THR A 731 2.33 17.55 34.53
N ILE A 732 3.03 16.45 34.21
CA ILE A 732 2.51 15.36 33.36
C ILE A 732 2.08 14.17 34.24
N ARG A 733 0.77 13.96 34.35
CA ARG A 733 0.18 12.78 35.01
C ARG A 733 -0.36 11.82 33.95
N ILE A 734 -0.01 10.54 34.08
CA ILE A 734 -0.43 9.45 33.20
C ILE A 734 -1.21 8.46 34.06
N ASP A 735 -2.53 8.47 33.94
CA ASP A 735 -3.41 7.51 34.58
C ASP A 735 -3.84 6.40 33.61
N ALA A 736 -4.34 5.29 34.16
CA ALA A 736 -4.81 4.14 33.40
C ALA A 736 -5.94 4.48 32.41
N ALA A 737 -6.68 5.57 32.63
CA ALA A 737 -7.78 6.01 31.76
C ALA A 737 -7.30 6.85 30.56
N LYS A 738 -6.08 7.40 30.61
CA LYS A 738 -5.46 8.20 29.54
C LYS A 738 -4.01 7.76 29.26
N PRO A 739 -3.79 6.51 28.83
CA PRO A 739 -2.43 5.99 28.68
C PRO A 739 -1.69 6.70 27.54
N LEU A 740 -0.45 7.10 27.82
CA LEU A 740 0.52 7.51 26.82
C LEU A 740 1.28 6.27 26.36
N LEU A 741 1.16 5.94 25.07
CA LEU A 741 1.81 4.85 24.31
C LEU A 741 2.61 3.89 25.19
N ALA A 742 1.92 2.88 25.73
CA ALA A 742 2.53 1.88 26.61
C ALA A 742 2.31 0.48 26.03
N THR A 743 3.40 -0.28 25.84
CA THR A 743 3.34 -1.68 25.40
C THR A 743 3.63 -2.60 26.58
N GLY A 744 3.01 -3.78 26.63
CA GLY A 744 3.26 -4.78 27.68
C GLY A 744 2.47 -4.60 28.98
N TRP A 745 1.63 -3.57 29.10
CA TRP A 745 0.73 -3.34 30.23
C TRP A 745 -0.70 -3.81 29.93
N GLU A 746 -1.32 -4.47 30.90
CA GLU A 746 -2.75 -4.76 30.92
C GLU A 746 -3.46 -3.68 31.74
N ILE A 747 -4.54 -3.10 31.23
CA ILE A 747 -5.25 -2.02 31.93
C ILE A 747 -6.67 -2.49 32.25
N ALA A 748 -6.95 -2.64 33.53
CA ALA A 748 -8.26 -3.08 34.03
C ALA A 748 -8.56 -2.41 35.38
N ASP A 749 -9.83 -2.08 35.61
CA ASP A 749 -10.31 -1.49 36.87
C ASP A 749 -9.59 -0.19 37.29
N GLY A 750 -9.12 0.58 36.31
CA GLY A 750 -8.36 1.82 36.56
C GLY A 750 -6.93 1.59 37.05
N LEU A 751 -6.37 0.39 36.84
CA LEU A 751 -5.02 0.01 37.23
C LEU A 751 -4.21 -0.47 36.02
N PHE A 752 -2.94 -0.10 35.97
CA PHE A 752 -1.94 -0.75 35.12
C PHE A 752 -1.48 -2.04 35.79
N ARG A 753 -1.56 -3.16 35.11
CA ARG A 753 -1.10 -4.48 35.55
C ARG A 753 -0.01 -4.98 34.62
N LEU A 754 1.02 -5.57 35.18
CA LEU A 754 2.14 -6.17 34.46
C LEU A 754 2.24 -7.64 34.87
N THR A 755 2.05 -8.55 33.91
CA THR A 755 2.13 -9.99 34.14
C THR A 755 3.56 -10.42 34.50
N PRO A 756 3.77 -11.41 35.38
CA PRO A 756 5.09 -11.98 35.67
C PRO A 756 5.94 -12.23 34.41
N GLY A 757 7.16 -11.72 34.38
CA GLY A 757 8.11 -11.93 33.27
C GLY A 757 7.88 -11.08 32.01
N ARG A 758 6.86 -10.20 31.99
CA ARG A 758 6.65 -9.23 30.90
C ARG A 758 7.26 -7.87 31.22
N THR A 759 7.65 -7.16 30.16
CA THR A 759 8.20 -5.80 30.23
C THR A 759 7.16 -4.79 29.75
N GLY A 760 6.79 -3.87 30.61
CA GLY A 760 5.91 -2.75 30.33
C GLY A 760 6.72 -1.51 29.98
N THR A 761 6.51 -0.92 28.80
CA THR A 761 7.29 0.24 28.31
C THR A 761 6.41 1.49 28.25
N LEU A 762 6.97 2.68 28.48
CA LEU A 762 6.32 4.00 28.38
C LEU A 762 7.14 4.92 27.46
N PHE A 763 6.45 5.56 26.51
CA PHE A 763 7.04 6.52 25.57
C PHE A 763 6.45 7.93 25.78
N PRO A 764 7.20 8.87 26.39
CA PRO A 764 6.77 10.26 26.47
C PRO A 764 6.65 10.86 25.05
N ARG A 765 5.59 11.64 24.79
CA ARG A 765 5.32 12.28 23.48
C ARG A 765 6.43 13.21 22.98
N THR A 766 7.27 13.68 23.89
CA THR A 766 8.48 14.45 23.61
C THR A 766 9.55 13.90 24.54
N PRO A 767 10.80 13.69 24.07
CA PRO A 767 11.88 13.24 24.94
C PRO A 767 11.97 14.11 26.19
N LEU A 768 12.16 13.47 27.36
CA LEU A 768 12.31 14.18 28.62
C LEU A 768 13.65 14.91 28.60
N ALA A 769 13.61 16.24 28.59
CA ALA A 769 14.78 17.10 28.62
C ALA A 769 15.12 17.49 30.08
N GLY A 770 16.34 17.17 30.53
CA GLY A 770 16.74 17.38 31.93
C GLY A 770 16.24 16.29 32.88
N TRP A 771 16.47 16.48 34.18
CA TRP A 771 16.11 15.49 35.20
C TRP A 771 14.63 15.55 35.56
N HIS A 772 14.03 14.38 35.75
CA HIS A 772 12.62 14.25 36.08
C HIS A 772 12.42 13.33 37.29
N LEU A 773 11.43 13.66 38.12
CA LEU A 773 10.94 12.80 39.19
C LEU A 773 9.81 11.93 38.63
N LEU A 774 9.99 10.62 38.68
CA LEU A 774 8.95 9.64 38.38
C LEU A 774 8.36 9.10 39.69
N VAL A 775 7.03 9.13 39.78
CA VAL A 775 6.27 8.53 40.87
C VAL A 775 5.34 7.45 40.32
N LEU A 776 5.50 6.22 40.80
CA LEU A 776 4.68 5.05 40.53
C LEU A 776 3.58 4.95 41.59
N GLU A 777 2.43 5.53 41.30
CA GLU A 777 1.36 5.65 42.27
C GLU A 777 0.60 4.35 42.45
N GLY A 778 0.29 4.00 43.70
CA GLY A 778 -0.49 2.79 44.01
C GLY A 778 0.25 1.49 43.68
N LEU A 779 1.57 1.48 43.76
CA LEU A 779 2.41 0.31 43.47
C LEU A 779 2.12 -0.86 44.42
N GLN A 780 1.68 -1.98 43.84
CA GLN A 780 1.52 -3.27 44.50
C GLN A 780 2.30 -4.33 43.73
N ALA A 781 3.36 -4.87 44.33
CA ALA A 781 4.19 -5.91 43.74
C ALA A 781 4.74 -6.83 44.84
N GLN A 782 4.90 -8.12 44.53
CA GLN A 782 5.47 -9.10 45.47
C GLN A 782 7.00 -8.95 45.63
N ALA A 783 7.66 -8.33 44.65
CA ALA A 783 9.07 -7.97 44.68
C ALA A 783 9.26 -6.62 43.95
N PRO A 784 10.33 -5.84 44.26
CA PRO A 784 10.59 -4.58 43.60
C PRO A 784 10.72 -4.75 42.08
N PRO A 785 10.06 -3.91 41.27
CA PRO A 785 10.22 -3.97 39.83
C PRO A 785 11.59 -3.47 39.39
N ARG A 786 12.07 -4.02 38.27
CA ARG A 786 13.26 -3.53 37.59
C ARG A 786 12.86 -2.39 36.64
N LEU A 787 13.37 -1.19 36.86
CA LEU A 787 13.14 -0.03 35.98
C LEU A 787 14.38 0.24 35.15
N THR A 788 14.19 0.51 33.86
CA THR A 788 15.24 1.02 32.97
C THR A 788 14.78 2.30 32.28
N ALA A 789 15.68 3.27 32.13
CA ALA A 789 15.44 4.53 31.42
C ALA A 789 16.58 4.73 30.40
N GLY A 790 16.24 4.92 29.12
CA GLY A 790 17.26 5.03 28.07
C GLY A 790 18.23 3.83 27.97
N GLY A 791 17.82 2.65 28.44
CA GLY A 791 18.66 1.44 28.48
C GLY A 791 19.55 1.28 29.73
N GLN A 792 19.56 2.25 30.64
CA GLN A 792 20.23 2.15 31.93
C GLN A 792 19.28 1.69 33.03
N GLU A 793 19.76 0.88 33.97
CA GLU A 793 18.99 0.46 35.13
C GLU A 793 18.89 1.57 36.17
N ILE A 794 17.67 1.91 36.56
CA ILE A 794 17.37 2.99 37.50
C ILE A 794 16.82 2.40 38.79
N ALA A 795 17.38 2.81 39.92
CA ALA A 795 16.90 2.38 41.23
C ALA A 795 15.51 2.97 41.51
N VAL A 796 14.56 2.12 41.91
CA VAL A 796 13.24 2.52 42.39
C VAL A 796 13.19 2.31 43.89
N ARG A 797 12.87 3.35 44.66
CA ARG A 797 12.67 3.26 46.12
C ARG A 797 11.28 3.75 46.46
N ASP A 798 10.49 2.90 47.09
CA ASP A 798 9.10 3.21 47.50
C ASP A 798 8.24 3.78 46.36
N GLY A 799 8.42 3.26 45.14
CA GLY A 799 7.71 3.71 43.95
C GLY A 799 8.22 5.03 43.36
N ILE A 800 9.36 5.55 43.82
CA ILE A 800 9.94 6.82 43.35
C ILE A 800 11.27 6.54 42.64
N ALA A 801 11.50 7.22 41.51
CA ALA A 801 12.76 7.17 40.76
C ALA A 801 13.13 8.55 40.19
N TYR A 802 14.43 8.84 40.15
CA TYR A 802 14.97 10.01 39.44
C TYR A 802 15.44 9.57 38.05
N LEU A 803 14.86 10.19 37.03
CA LEU A 803 15.11 9.87 35.64
C LEU A 803 16.09 10.86 35.02
N PRO A 804 17.19 10.39 34.39
CA PRO A 804 18.00 11.24 33.52
C PRO A 804 17.20 11.60 32.24
N PRO A 805 17.72 12.50 31.40
CA PRO A 805 17.15 12.76 30.08
C PRO A 805 17.01 11.45 29.30
N CYS A 806 15.80 11.15 28.85
CA CYS A 806 15.50 9.89 28.17
C CYS A 806 14.22 10.02 27.32
N ASP A 807 14.13 9.14 26.33
CA ASP A 807 12.99 9.04 25.41
C ASP A 807 12.14 7.78 25.66
N ARG A 808 12.57 6.91 26.60
CA ARG A 808 11.92 5.63 26.91
C ARG A 808 12.14 5.18 28.35
N LEU A 809 11.08 4.67 28.96
CA LEU A 809 11.08 4.01 30.28
C LEU A 809 10.54 2.58 30.15
N ALA A 810 11.14 1.60 30.80
CA ALA A 810 10.64 0.22 30.81
C ALA A 810 10.72 -0.39 32.22
N LEU A 811 9.61 -1.00 32.66
CA LEU A 811 9.50 -1.73 33.92
C LEU A 811 9.29 -3.23 33.66
N THR A 812 9.99 -4.07 34.42
CA THR A 812 9.81 -5.54 34.40
C THR A 812 9.57 -6.03 35.83
N ALA A 813 8.60 -6.93 36.01
CA ALA A 813 8.31 -7.54 37.31
C ALA A 813 8.33 -9.07 37.22
N ALA A 814 9.00 -9.74 38.18
CA ALA A 814 9.15 -11.19 38.18
C ALA A 814 7.88 -11.95 38.60
N PHE A 815 7.03 -11.35 39.45
CA PHE A 815 5.89 -12.03 40.10
C PHE A 815 4.58 -11.22 40.02
N GLY A 816 4.48 -10.35 39.01
CA GLY A 816 3.30 -9.52 38.74
C GLY A 816 3.34 -8.19 39.50
N LEU A 817 2.89 -7.13 38.86
CA LEU A 817 2.90 -5.76 39.41
C LEU A 817 1.64 -5.00 39.01
N THR A 818 1.10 -4.18 39.92
CA THR A 818 -0.05 -3.31 39.68
C THR A 818 0.25 -1.87 40.10
N LEU A 819 -0.20 -0.88 39.31
CA LEU A 819 -0.04 0.56 39.55
C LEU A 819 -1.36 1.28 39.26
N LYS A 820 -1.61 2.40 39.94
CA LYS A 820 -2.73 3.31 39.65
C LYS A 820 -2.37 4.34 38.57
N ALA A 821 -1.19 4.94 38.67
CA ALA A 821 -0.75 6.00 37.76
C ALA A 821 0.78 6.16 37.74
N PHE A 822 1.27 6.90 36.75
CA PHE A 822 2.64 7.39 36.66
C PHE A 822 2.61 8.92 36.63
N THR A 823 3.36 9.55 37.51
CA THR A 823 3.49 11.02 37.51
C THR A 823 4.93 11.41 37.20
N LEU A 824 5.10 12.30 36.22
CA LEU A 824 6.37 12.84 35.78
C LEU A 824 6.41 14.34 36.05
N SER A 825 7.35 14.75 36.88
CA SER A 825 7.56 16.17 37.22
C SER A 825 9.00 16.57 36.87
N PRO A 826 9.21 17.67 36.12
CA PRO A 826 10.56 18.18 35.90
C PRO A 826 11.17 18.61 37.24
N VAL A 827 12.45 18.31 37.43
CA VAL A 827 13.22 18.71 38.62
C VAL A 827 14.28 19.71 38.17
N ALA A 828 14.26 20.91 38.76
CA ALA A 828 15.42 21.77 38.77
C ALA A 828 16.35 21.26 39.87
N LEU A 829 17.45 20.63 39.47
CA LEU A 829 18.56 20.33 40.38
C LEU A 829 19.47 21.55 40.51
#